data_AF-A0A364Y1Y8-F1
#
_entry.id   AF-A0A364Y1Y8-F1
#
_cell.length_a   1.000
_cell.length_b   1.000
_cell.length_c   1.000
_cell.angle_alpha   90.00
_cell.angle_beta   90.00
_cell.angle_gamma   90.00
#
_symmetry.space_group_name_H-M   'P 1'
#
loop_
_entity.id
_entity.type
_entity.pdbx_description
1 polymer ?
#
loop_
_entity_poly.entity_id
_entity_poly.type
_entity_poly.pdbx_seq_one_letter_code
_entity_poly.pdbx_strand_id
1 'polypeptide(L)'
;MNLKRKTLYILIAIGALVTRHEVNGQMHSRLNSGWEFLRSDLGGIWESVRPVGKGNPESVPLWTKVNLPHCYNAMDAVDPDVNYYQGPAWYRTQIKIDNPYRDGRTILHFEGAGQKTSVYVYTTKVAEHVGGYDEWTADITDAVAAFKKLEVYEKQFKGEVPISIRTDNSRDLEMIPSSLSDFNVYGGIYRYLNLVYKPAVAAESIFITPSVEGKIGRIKVEGIIHHSSTINKAQVTITVLDPGGKKVLDKIQTLSNLKNDRIHLGDFTIKSPMLWSTDKPLRYTLQIVLNVDDIKSEVAQTFGFRSFEFVEQGPFKLNGQRLLLRGTHRHEDHALTAAAMTDAMMRQEMIMMKEMGVNFIRLGHYQQSRTILDLCDSLGILVWEEIPWCRGGLGGEIYQEQAKRMLTNMIEQHYNHPSIIIWGLGNENDWPGDFSVFDKEAIRAFMKILNDLSHTLDPTRKTAIRRCDFCKDIVDVYSPSIWAGWYRGIYTEYKESSLAEYKKVKHFLHVEWGGDSHAGRHSESPDRALNKIVTGKGTDERSGDASLFGGSARVSKDGDWSESYICNLIDWHLKEQETMPWLTGTAYWPFKDFSTPVRPDNPVPYVNQKGVVQRDFEKKESYYVFQSYWATKPMVHIYGHSWPVRWGDENEEKMMKVYSNCDEVELWLNGKSLGKKKRSSQDFPAAGLRWSSVFVKGKNTLLVVGRKGKDIVRDELSFMYQTEQWQQPAKLSMKIVERNENLATVEVTVLDKNNIQCLDASNWIRFSLAGDGTLIDNLGTSDGARLVQAYNGRATISVKLKNKSAVGAFSEGLATALLSIE
;
A
#
# COMPACT_ATOMS: atom_id res chain seq x y z
N MET A 1 -35.85 7.86 80.27
CA MET A 1 -36.13 8.60 79.01
C MET A 1 -36.20 7.57 77.89
N ASN A 2 -37.39 7.23 77.39
CA ASN A 2 -37.99 7.79 76.15
C ASN A 2 -37.02 7.68 74.94
N LEU A 3 -37.34 7.10 73.79
CA LEU A 3 -38.57 6.51 73.26
C LEU A 3 -38.23 5.79 71.92
N LYS A 4 -38.70 4.55 71.76
CA LYS A 4 -39.17 3.86 70.53
C LYS A 4 -38.54 4.18 69.15
N ARG A 5 -38.10 3.12 68.44
CA ARG A 5 -38.84 2.57 67.26
C ARG A 5 -38.34 1.17 66.87
N LYS A 6 -39.32 0.31 66.57
CA LYS A 6 -39.21 -1.11 66.19
C LYS A 6 -38.78 -1.24 64.73
N THR A 7 -37.89 -2.19 64.42
CA THR A 7 -37.61 -2.65 63.06
C THR A 7 -38.24 -4.03 62.85
N LEU A 8 -39.07 -4.11 61.82
CA LEU A 8 -39.82 -5.29 61.36
C LEU A 8 -38.92 -6.13 60.44
N TYR A 9 -38.75 -7.42 60.73
CA TYR A 9 -38.10 -8.36 59.81
C TYR A 9 -39.08 -8.79 58.72
N ILE A 10 -38.79 -8.45 57.45
CA ILE A 10 -39.43 -9.03 56.28
C ILE A 10 -38.42 -9.99 55.63
N LEU A 11 -38.75 -11.28 55.63
CA LEU A 11 -38.09 -12.30 54.82
C LEU A 11 -38.43 -12.05 53.35
N ILE A 12 -37.43 -11.70 52.52
CA ILE A 12 -37.55 -11.67 51.06
C ILE A 12 -36.85 -12.90 50.51
N ALA A 13 -37.63 -13.80 49.91
CA ALA A 13 -37.14 -14.88 49.08
C ALA A 13 -36.53 -14.30 47.81
N ILE A 14 -35.21 -14.42 47.65
CA ILE A 14 -34.51 -14.04 46.42
C ILE A 14 -34.65 -15.21 45.44
N GLY A 15 -35.60 -15.09 44.52
CA GLY A 15 -35.62 -15.90 43.31
C GLY A 15 -34.41 -15.54 42.45
N ALA A 16 -33.64 -16.54 42.05
CA ALA A 16 -32.56 -16.39 41.09
C ALA A 16 -33.15 -15.98 39.73
N LEU A 17 -33.19 -14.67 39.46
CA LEU A 17 -33.37 -14.13 38.13
C LEU A 17 -32.14 -14.51 37.31
N VAL A 18 -32.27 -15.57 36.51
CA VAL A 18 -31.37 -15.83 35.39
C VAL A 18 -31.52 -14.66 34.43
N THR A 19 -30.64 -13.67 34.53
CA THR A 19 -30.49 -12.64 33.51
C THR A 19 -29.98 -13.32 32.25
N ARG A 20 -30.90 -13.64 31.32
CA ARG A 20 -30.54 -13.92 29.93
C ARG A 20 -29.80 -12.68 29.41
N HIS A 21 -28.48 -12.77 29.28
CA HIS A 21 -27.76 -11.81 28.45
C HIS A 21 -28.25 -12.05 27.02
N GLU A 22 -28.94 -11.08 26.43
CA GLU A 22 -29.18 -11.07 24.99
C GLU A 22 -27.82 -10.94 24.30
N VAL A 23 -27.27 -12.04 23.81
CA VAL A 23 -26.09 -12.03 22.96
C VAL A 23 -26.56 -11.56 21.58
N ASN A 24 -26.29 -10.30 21.25
CA ASN A 24 -26.75 -9.64 20.03
C ASN A 24 -25.59 -9.52 19.01
N GLY A 25 -25.82 -9.90 17.75
CA GLY A 25 -24.94 -9.63 16.61
C GLY A 25 -23.83 -10.66 16.40
N GLN A 26 -23.02 -10.54 15.34
CA GLN A 26 -21.84 -11.38 15.07
C GLN A 26 -20.65 -10.90 15.92
N MET A 27 -19.99 -11.80 16.65
CA MET A 27 -18.78 -11.46 17.41
C MET A 27 -17.53 -11.77 16.60
N HIS A 28 -16.58 -10.83 16.54
CA HIS A 28 -15.26 -11.06 15.96
C HIS A 28 -14.15 -10.54 16.88
N SER A 29 -12.99 -11.18 16.82
CA SER A 29 -11.79 -10.73 17.54
C SER A 29 -10.54 -11.04 16.71
N ARG A 30 -9.62 -10.09 16.66
CA ARG A 30 -8.33 -10.27 15.98
C ARG A 30 -7.41 -11.16 16.83
N LEU A 31 -6.89 -12.22 16.25
CA LEU A 31 -5.94 -13.14 16.88
C LEU A 31 -4.51 -12.61 16.75
N ASN A 32 -4.18 -11.49 17.41
CA ASN A 32 -2.90 -10.81 17.21
C ASN A 32 -1.74 -11.36 18.06
N SER A 33 -2.03 -11.97 19.20
CA SER A 33 -1.00 -12.34 20.19
C SER A 33 -1.00 -13.84 20.49
N GLY A 34 0.08 -14.32 21.11
CA GLY A 34 0.18 -15.73 21.50
C GLY A 34 0.53 -16.67 20.35
N TRP A 35 1.14 -16.16 19.28
CA TRP A 35 1.60 -16.97 18.15
C TRP A 35 3.07 -17.35 18.28
N GLU A 36 3.37 -18.56 17.86
CA GLU A 36 4.71 -19.04 17.59
C GLU A 36 4.86 -19.25 16.08
N PHE A 37 6.03 -18.95 15.55
CA PHE A 37 6.38 -19.01 14.14
C PHE A 37 7.62 -19.86 13.91
N LEU A 38 7.63 -20.61 12.81
CA LEU A 38 8.76 -21.41 12.34
C LEU A 38 8.97 -21.19 10.83
N ARG A 39 10.16 -20.72 10.45
CA ARG A 39 10.55 -20.49 9.05
C ARG A 39 11.16 -21.73 8.39
N SER A 40 10.37 -22.79 8.33
CA SER A 40 10.66 -24.02 7.60
C SER A 40 9.38 -24.86 7.50
N ASP A 41 9.41 -25.95 6.74
CA ASP A 41 8.34 -26.95 6.85
C ASP A 41 8.51 -27.82 8.11
N LEU A 42 7.44 -28.53 8.47
CA LEU A 42 7.44 -29.60 9.46
C LEU A 42 7.41 -30.97 8.75
N GLY A 43 7.84 -32.04 9.43
CA GLY A 43 7.70 -33.40 8.91
C GLY A 43 6.23 -33.86 8.80
N GLY A 44 5.33 -33.17 9.48
CA GLY A 44 3.89 -33.36 9.43
C GLY A 44 3.18 -32.62 10.57
N ILE A 45 1.85 -32.51 10.49
CA ILE A 45 1.05 -31.76 11.48
C ILE A 45 1.28 -32.25 12.92
N TRP A 46 1.60 -33.54 13.10
CA TRP A 46 1.89 -34.10 14.43
C TRP A 46 3.06 -33.38 15.13
N GLU A 47 4.06 -32.90 14.40
CA GLU A 47 5.18 -32.15 15.01
C GLU A 47 4.76 -30.82 15.63
N SER A 48 3.67 -30.21 15.15
CA SER A 48 3.15 -28.96 15.69
C SER A 48 2.47 -29.15 17.05
N VAL A 49 1.86 -30.32 17.28
CA VAL A 49 0.94 -30.57 18.41
C VAL A 49 1.37 -31.71 19.34
N ARG A 50 2.44 -32.45 19.02
CA ARG A 50 2.98 -33.51 19.90
C ARG A 50 3.44 -32.93 21.24
N PRO A 51 3.39 -33.72 22.34
CA PRO A 51 3.98 -33.31 23.62
C PRO A 51 5.48 -32.99 23.48
N VAL A 52 5.93 -31.89 24.07
CA VAL A 52 7.34 -31.47 24.05
C VAL A 52 7.90 -31.45 25.46
N GLY A 53 8.87 -32.33 25.73
CA GLY A 53 9.67 -32.30 26.96
C GLY A 53 10.87 -31.36 26.82
N LYS A 54 11.18 -30.58 27.86
CA LYS A 54 12.34 -29.68 27.85
C LYS A 54 13.63 -30.47 27.64
N GLY A 55 14.35 -30.18 26.57
CA GLY A 55 15.62 -30.83 26.21
C GLY A 55 15.48 -32.14 25.43
N ASN A 56 14.25 -32.59 25.15
CA ASN A 56 14.02 -33.77 24.30
C ASN A 56 14.15 -33.41 22.80
N PRO A 57 14.32 -34.39 21.89
CA PRO A 57 14.42 -34.13 20.45
C PRO A 57 13.25 -33.33 19.86
N GLU A 58 12.05 -33.47 20.43
CA GLU A 58 10.86 -32.74 19.99
C GLU A 58 10.89 -31.24 20.30
N SER A 59 11.87 -30.78 21.10
CA SER A 59 12.06 -29.36 21.42
C SER A 59 12.74 -28.55 20.31
N VAL A 60 13.20 -29.22 19.24
CA VAL A 60 13.73 -28.58 18.03
C VAL A 60 12.90 -28.98 16.80
N PRO A 61 12.80 -28.13 15.76
CA PRO A 61 13.37 -26.78 15.65
C PRO A 61 12.74 -25.78 16.63
N LEU A 62 13.49 -24.73 16.98
CA LEU A 62 13.01 -23.68 17.88
C LEU A 62 12.04 -22.77 17.14
N TRP A 63 10.90 -22.52 17.77
CA TRP A 63 9.91 -21.56 17.28
C TRP A 63 10.16 -20.18 17.89
N THR A 64 9.85 -19.13 17.15
CA THR A 64 9.95 -17.74 17.61
C THR A 64 8.58 -17.17 17.93
N LYS A 65 8.44 -16.45 19.04
CA LYS A 65 7.19 -15.74 19.35
C LYS A 65 7.01 -14.55 18.42
N VAL A 66 5.81 -14.41 17.87
CA VAL A 66 5.45 -13.31 16.97
C VAL A 66 4.06 -12.78 17.32
N ASN A 67 3.77 -11.56 16.86
CA ASN A 67 2.42 -11.03 16.82
C ASN A 67 1.94 -11.01 15.37
N LEU A 68 0.64 -11.18 15.16
CA LEU A 68 0.01 -10.96 13.86
C LEU A 68 -0.46 -9.50 13.70
N PRO A 69 -0.47 -8.96 12.47
CA PRO A 69 0.03 -9.59 11.24
C PRO A 69 1.55 -9.82 11.24
N HIS A 70 2.02 -10.84 10.54
CA HIS A 70 3.44 -11.22 10.45
C HIS A 70 3.81 -11.66 9.03
N CYS A 71 4.90 -11.11 8.50
CA CYS A 71 5.50 -11.51 7.23
C CYS A 71 6.93 -12.01 7.49
N TYR A 72 7.27 -13.20 7.02
CA TYR A 72 8.62 -13.75 7.23
C TYR A 72 9.73 -13.09 6.39
N ASN A 73 9.34 -12.15 5.51
CA ASN A 73 10.24 -11.36 4.67
C ASN A 73 10.47 -9.94 5.22
N ALA A 74 10.03 -9.66 6.46
CA ALA A 74 10.14 -8.36 7.10
C ALA A 74 11.55 -7.73 6.99
N MET A 75 12.60 -8.56 7.04
CA MET A 75 13.99 -8.15 6.96
C MET A 75 14.66 -8.57 5.64
N ASP A 76 14.46 -9.82 5.19
CA ASP A 76 15.24 -10.38 4.08
C ASP A 76 14.80 -9.93 2.68
N ALA A 77 13.69 -9.19 2.58
CA ALA A 77 13.24 -8.62 1.31
C ALA A 77 14.22 -7.56 0.78
N VAL A 78 14.86 -6.84 1.69
CA VAL A 78 15.78 -5.71 1.42
C VAL A 78 17.20 -5.97 1.92
N ASP A 79 17.47 -7.18 2.42
CA ASP A 79 18.81 -7.55 2.83
C ASP A 79 19.69 -7.69 1.57
N PRO A 80 20.80 -6.95 1.46
CA PRO A 80 21.60 -6.88 0.24
C PRO A 80 22.38 -8.15 -0.09
N ASP A 81 22.47 -9.12 0.83
CA ASP A 81 23.34 -10.29 0.67
C ASP A 81 22.56 -11.61 0.53
N VAL A 82 21.22 -11.57 0.49
CA VAL A 82 20.39 -12.78 0.37
C VAL A 82 19.26 -12.60 -0.62
N ASN A 83 18.84 -13.72 -1.22
CA ASN A 83 17.52 -13.76 -1.84
C ASN A 83 16.46 -13.85 -0.74
N TYR A 84 15.39 -13.07 -0.86
CA TYR A 84 14.26 -13.15 0.06
C TYR A 84 13.67 -14.57 0.10
N TYR A 85 13.15 -14.97 1.27
CA TYR A 85 12.59 -16.32 1.43
C TYR A 85 11.39 -16.59 0.54
N GLN A 86 11.47 -17.67 -0.23
CA GLN A 86 10.36 -18.27 -0.95
C GLN A 86 10.23 -19.75 -0.58
N GLY A 87 9.38 -20.06 0.40
CA GLY A 87 9.25 -21.40 0.97
C GLY A 87 8.13 -21.53 1.99
N PRO A 88 7.94 -22.73 2.55
CA PRO A 88 6.92 -22.99 3.57
C PRO A 88 7.33 -22.54 4.96
N ALA A 89 6.35 -22.12 5.74
CA ALA A 89 6.49 -21.79 7.15
C ALA A 89 5.24 -22.14 7.93
N TRP A 90 5.37 -22.21 9.25
CA TRP A 90 4.29 -22.59 10.15
C TRP A 90 4.07 -21.56 11.24
N TYR A 91 2.80 -21.42 11.62
CA TYR A 91 2.32 -20.67 12.76
C TYR A 91 1.53 -21.60 13.66
N ARG A 92 1.64 -21.43 14.97
CA ARG A 92 0.76 -22.13 15.92
C ARG A 92 0.38 -21.27 17.11
N THR A 93 -0.80 -21.52 17.64
CA THR A 93 -1.32 -20.91 18.86
C THR A 93 -2.29 -21.87 19.56
N GLN A 94 -2.68 -21.52 20.78
CA GLN A 94 -3.75 -22.19 21.52
C GLN A 94 -4.76 -21.14 21.91
N ILE A 95 -6.03 -21.38 21.56
CA ILE A 95 -7.10 -20.42 21.80
C ILE A 95 -8.26 -21.06 22.55
N LYS A 96 -8.84 -20.32 23.48
CA LYS A 96 -10.10 -20.69 24.09
C LYS A 96 -11.24 -20.42 23.10
N ILE A 97 -12.11 -21.40 22.91
CA ILE A 97 -13.25 -21.29 21.99
C ILE A 97 -14.55 -21.46 22.76
N ASP A 98 -15.23 -20.34 22.99
CA ASP A 98 -16.47 -20.21 23.75
C ASP A 98 -17.55 -19.55 22.85
N ASN A 99 -18.04 -20.28 21.85
CA ASN A 99 -19.07 -19.76 20.95
C ASN A 99 -20.39 -19.53 21.73
N PRO A 100 -20.89 -18.29 21.80
CA PRO A 100 -22.08 -17.98 22.62
C PRO A 100 -23.39 -18.34 21.91
N TYR A 101 -23.37 -18.68 20.62
CA TYR A 101 -24.56 -19.03 19.86
C TYR A 101 -24.80 -20.53 19.90
N ARG A 102 -25.99 -20.91 20.35
CA ARG A 102 -26.47 -22.27 20.18
C ARG A 102 -26.53 -22.61 18.69
N ASP A 103 -25.96 -23.77 18.32
CA ASP A 103 -25.87 -24.24 16.93
C ASP A 103 -25.17 -23.24 15.99
N GLY A 104 -24.36 -22.34 16.55
CA GLY A 104 -23.58 -21.34 15.81
C GLY A 104 -22.33 -21.91 15.15
N ARG A 105 -21.70 -21.08 14.32
CA ARG A 105 -20.46 -21.41 13.62
C ARG A 105 -19.28 -20.67 14.20
N THR A 106 -18.13 -21.33 14.24
CA THR A 106 -16.84 -20.77 14.65
C THR A 106 -15.94 -20.72 13.42
N ILE A 107 -15.61 -19.52 12.99
CA ILE A 107 -14.91 -19.25 11.73
C ILE A 107 -13.58 -18.57 12.02
N LEU A 108 -12.54 -18.98 11.30
CA LEU A 108 -11.32 -18.21 11.15
C LEU A 108 -11.41 -17.43 9.83
N HIS A 109 -11.47 -16.11 9.90
CA HIS A 109 -11.52 -15.22 8.73
C HIS A 109 -10.16 -14.59 8.49
N PHE A 110 -9.59 -14.89 7.33
CA PHE A 110 -8.32 -14.36 6.87
C PHE A 110 -8.59 -13.16 5.98
N GLU A 111 -8.09 -11.98 6.36
CA GLU A 111 -8.11 -10.81 5.48
C GLU A 111 -7.09 -10.93 4.32
N GLY A 112 -6.12 -11.84 4.47
CA GLY A 112 -5.11 -12.20 3.47
C GLY A 112 -3.92 -12.92 4.09
N ALA A 113 -3.45 -13.99 3.45
CA ALA A 113 -2.28 -14.75 3.88
C ALA A 113 -1.59 -15.37 2.66
N GLY A 114 -0.28 -15.12 2.52
CA GLY A 114 0.44 -15.45 1.31
C GLY A 114 1.22 -16.77 1.38
N GLN A 115 1.29 -17.56 0.32
CA GLN A 115 0.43 -17.55 -0.89
C GLN A 115 -0.51 -18.75 -0.92
N LYS A 116 -0.01 -19.91 -0.48
CA LYS A 116 -0.78 -21.12 -0.25
C LYS A 116 -0.89 -21.32 1.25
N THR A 117 -2.10 -21.49 1.76
CA THR A 117 -2.35 -21.61 3.19
C THR A 117 -3.10 -22.91 3.49
N SER A 118 -2.74 -23.59 4.57
CA SER A 118 -3.47 -24.75 5.10
C SER A 118 -3.70 -24.58 6.59
N VAL A 119 -4.93 -24.84 7.04
CA VAL A 119 -5.35 -24.62 8.44
C VAL A 119 -5.66 -25.96 9.08
N TYR A 120 -5.20 -26.13 10.31
CA TYR A 120 -5.38 -27.34 11.10
C TYR A 120 -5.93 -27.02 12.48
N VAL A 121 -6.90 -27.83 12.91
CA VAL A 121 -7.32 -27.94 14.31
C VAL A 121 -6.77 -29.24 14.84
N TYR A 122 -5.85 -29.17 15.81
CA TYR A 122 -5.06 -30.32 16.23
C TYR A 122 -4.37 -31.00 15.02
N THR A 123 -4.77 -32.23 14.66
CA THR A 123 -4.21 -32.97 13.51
C THR A 123 -5.10 -32.93 12.27
N THR A 124 -6.29 -32.32 12.34
CA THR A 124 -7.28 -32.32 11.27
C THR A 124 -7.10 -31.09 10.40
N LYS A 125 -6.82 -31.27 9.10
CA LYS A 125 -6.86 -30.18 8.11
C LYS A 125 -8.32 -29.76 7.91
N VAL A 126 -8.61 -28.48 8.10
CA VAL A 126 -9.98 -27.94 8.03
C VAL A 126 -10.22 -27.06 6.81
N ALA A 127 -9.17 -26.44 6.27
CA ALA A 127 -9.26 -25.59 5.09
C ALA A 127 -7.90 -25.48 4.39
N GLU A 128 -7.95 -25.09 3.11
CA GLU A 128 -6.81 -24.66 2.32
C GLU A 128 -7.21 -23.52 1.38
N HIS A 129 -6.24 -22.67 1.02
CA HIS A 129 -6.45 -21.54 0.11
C HIS A 129 -5.20 -21.30 -0.76
N VAL A 130 -5.41 -20.85 -1.99
CA VAL A 130 -4.35 -20.42 -2.91
C VAL A 130 -4.71 -19.04 -3.45
N GLY A 131 -3.91 -18.04 -3.08
CA GLY A 131 -4.16 -16.63 -3.35
C GLY A 131 -3.79 -15.79 -2.13
N GLY A 132 -2.78 -14.92 -2.26
CA GLY A 132 -2.30 -14.15 -1.12
C GLY A 132 -3.13 -12.92 -0.75
N TYR A 133 -4.13 -12.55 -1.54
CA TYR A 133 -4.62 -11.18 -1.59
C TYR A 133 -6.12 -11.04 -1.41
N ASP A 134 -6.87 -12.10 -1.67
CA ASP A 134 -8.30 -12.19 -1.41
C ASP A 134 -8.59 -12.62 0.03
N GLU A 135 -9.72 -12.17 0.56
CA GLU A 135 -10.20 -12.64 1.86
C GLU A 135 -10.77 -14.06 1.72
N TRP A 136 -10.69 -14.87 2.77
CA TRP A 136 -11.29 -16.20 2.80
C TRP A 136 -11.55 -16.67 4.23
N THR A 137 -12.31 -17.74 4.39
CA THR A 137 -12.68 -18.26 5.71
C THR A 137 -12.43 -19.75 5.84
N ALA A 138 -12.12 -20.20 7.06
CA ALA A 138 -12.07 -21.59 7.46
C ALA A 138 -13.10 -21.83 8.57
N ASP A 139 -14.11 -22.65 8.29
CA ASP A 139 -15.07 -23.07 9.30
C ASP A 139 -14.47 -24.20 10.14
N ILE A 140 -14.22 -23.92 11.41
CA ILE A 140 -13.57 -24.85 12.33
C ILE A 140 -14.55 -25.53 13.29
N THR A 141 -15.85 -25.26 13.15
CA THR A 141 -16.90 -25.67 14.10
C THR A 141 -16.86 -27.16 14.42
N ASP A 142 -16.88 -28.00 13.38
CA ASP A 142 -16.99 -29.44 13.53
C ASP A 142 -15.69 -30.06 14.05
N ALA A 143 -14.54 -29.55 13.59
CA ALA A 143 -13.22 -30.00 14.04
C ALA A 143 -12.96 -29.64 15.51
N VAL A 144 -13.39 -28.44 15.94
CA VAL A 144 -13.35 -28.04 17.37
C VAL A 144 -14.23 -28.96 18.20
N ALA A 145 -15.47 -29.21 17.75
CA ALA A 145 -16.41 -30.09 18.46
C ALA A 145 -15.87 -31.54 18.57
N ALA A 146 -15.21 -32.04 17.52
CA ALA A 146 -14.55 -33.34 17.55
C ALA A 146 -13.35 -33.36 18.50
N PHE A 147 -12.50 -32.32 18.46
CA PHE A 147 -11.31 -32.23 19.30
C PHE A 147 -11.64 -32.14 20.80
N LYS A 148 -12.67 -31.37 21.18
CA LYS A 148 -13.12 -31.25 22.58
C LYS A 148 -13.54 -32.58 23.22
N LYS A 149 -13.81 -33.63 22.43
CA LYS A 149 -14.16 -34.97 22.92
C LYS A 149 -12.94 -35.84 23.22
N LEU A 150 -11.74 -35.43 22.81
CA LEU A 150 -10.51 -36.21 23.02
C LEU A 150 -9.94 -35.95 24.42
N GLU A 151 -9.35 -36.96 25.06
CA GLU A 151 -8.74 -36.80 26.38
C GLU A 151 -7.63 -35.75 26.42
N VAL A 152 -6.90 -35.57 25.30
CA VAL A 152 -5.81 -34.60 25.19
C VAL A 152 -6.29 -33.15 25.30
N TYR A 153 -7.56 -32.85 25.02
CA TYR A 153 -8.14 -31.51 25.17
C TYR A 153 -7.98 -31.00 26.61
N GLU A 154 -8.36 -31.82 27.59
CA GLU A 154 -8.21 -31.49 29.01
C GLU A 154 -6.78 -31.75 29.51
N LYS A 155 -6.21 -32.92 29.19
CA LYS A 155 -4.94 -33.37 29.80
C LYS A 155 -3.72 -32.60 29.28
N GLN A 156 -3.66 -32.33 27.98
CA GLN A 156 -2.50 -31.71 27.34
C GLN A 156 -2.74 -30.21 27.08
N PHE A 157 -3.89 -29.89 26.49
CA PHE A 157 -4.20 -28.53 26.03
C PHE A 157 -5.04 -27.71 27.03
N LYS A 158 -5.36 -28.27 28.20
CA LYS A 158 -5.96 -27.55 29.35
C LYS A 158 -7.21 -26.74 28.99
N GLY A 159 -8.06 -27.28 28.12
CA GLY A 159 -9.29 -26.63 27.69
C GLY A 159 -9.15 -25.64 26.53
N GLU A 160 -7.95 -25.49 25.96
CA GLU A 160 -7.69 -24.68 24.76
C GLU A 160 -7.62 -25.54 23.50
N VAL A 161 -7.85 -24.90 22.35
CA VAL A 161 -7.82 -25.55 21.04
C VAL A 161 -6.51 -25.18 20.34
N PRO A 162 -5.65 -26.15 19.98
CA PRO A 162 -4.46 -25.89 19.19
C PRO A 162 -4.83 -25.62 17.74
N ILE A 163 -4.41 -24.45 17.25
CA ILE A 163 -4.54 -24.03 15.85
C ILE A 163 -3.14 -24.01 15.25
N SER A 164 -2.96 -24.69 14.12
CA SER A 164 -1.71 -24.66 13.34
C SER A 164 -2.01 -24.24 11.91
N ILE A 165 -1.21 -23.34 11.36
CA ILE A 165 -1.39 -22.79 10.03
C ILE A 165 -0.06 -22.90 9.27
N ARG A 166 -0.07 -23.57 8.13
CA ARG A 166 1.03 -23.60 7.18
C ARG A 166 0.80 -22.52 6.13
N THR A 167 1.78 -21.66 5.88
CA THR A 167 1.80 -20.70 4.78
C THR A 167 2.99 -20.99 3.87
N ASP A 168 2.87 -20.74 2.56
CA ASP A 168 3.91 -21.08 1.60
C ASP A 168 3.89 -20.11 0.41
N ASN A 169 4.99 -19.40 0.19
CA ASN A 169 5.22 -18.52 -0.96
C ASN A 169 6.29 -19.07 -1.91
N SER A 170 6.53 -20.38 -1.91
CA SER A 170 7.41 -21.03 -2.89
C SER A 170 7.07 -20.58 -4.30
N ARG A 171 8.12 -20.36 -5.12
CA ARG A 171 7.96 -20.02 -6.53
C ARG A 171 7.12 -21.10 -7.23
N ASP A 172 6.12 -20.67 -7.98
CA ASP A 172 5.23 -21.54 -8.73
C ASP A 172 4.81 -20.82 -10.00
N LEU A 173 5.15 -21.40 -11.16
CA LEU A 173 4.82 -20.82 -12.46
C LEU A 173 3.32 -20.95 -12.77
N GLU A 174 2.63 -21.91 -12.17
CA GLU A 174 1.19 -22.14 -12.33
C GLU A 174 0.34 -21.38 -11.30
N MET A 175 0.94 -20.38 -10.62
CA MET A 175 0.27 -19.52 -9.67
C MET A 175 0.53 -18.04 -10.01
N ILE A 176 -0.52 -17.22 -9.98
CA ILE A 176 -0.38 -15.76 -10.05
C ILE A 176 -0.04 -15.17 -8.66
N PRO A 177 0.82 -14.13 -8.57
CA PRO A 177 1.53 -13.45 -9.67
C PRO A 177 2.83 -14.14 -10.10
N SER A 178 3.31 -13.78 -11.30
CA SER A 178 4.62 -14.18 -11.80
C SER A 178 5.75 -13.67 -10.91
N SER A 179 6.78 -14.49 -10.71
CA SER A 179 8.04 -14.05 -10.08
C SER A 179 8.89 -13.11 -10.94
N LEU A 180 8.48 -12.83 -12.19
CA LEU A 180 9.06 -11.76 -13.02
C LEU A 180 8.54 -10.37 -12.61
N SER A 181 7.52 -10.29 -11.75
CA SER A 181 6.93 -9.02 -11.30
C SER A 181 7.93 -8.17 -10.52
N ASP A 182 7.81 -6.84 -10.63
CA ASP A 182 8.69 -5.88 -9.94
C ASP A 182 8.25 -5.64 -8.48
N PHE A 183 7.84 -6.70 -7.76
CA PHE A 183 7.49 -6.68 -6.33
C PHE A 183 7.68 -8.07 -5.72
N ASN A 184 7.86 -8.15 -4.39
CA ASN A 184 8.02 -9.43 -3.69
C ASN A 184 6.69 -10.20 -3.60
N VAL A 185 6.73 -11.51 -3.88
CA VAL A 185 5.61 -12.42 -3.60
C VAL A 185 5.72 -12.86 -2.14
N TYR A 186 5.23 -12.01 -1.24
CA TYR A 186 5.37 -12.20 0.20
C TYR A 186 4.63 -13.44 0.72
N GLY A 187 5.05 -13.92 1.89
CA GLY A 187 4.32 -14.96 2.60
C GLY A 187 4.23 -14.76 4.11
N GLY A 188 3.38 -15.59 4.70
CA GLY A 188 2.93 -15.47 6.08
C GLY A 188 1.50 -14.94 6.21
N ILE A 189 1.05 -14.83 7.46
CA ILE A 189 -0.25 -14.26 7.82
C ILE A 189 -0.09 -12.75 7.98
N TYR A 190 0.07 -12.05 6.85
CA TYR A 190 0.46 -10.63 6.81
C TYR A 190 -0.72 -9.65 6.80
N ARG A 191 -1.96 -10.11 6.70
CA ARG A 191 -3.13 -9.32 7.11
C ARG A 191 -3.77 -9.96 8.34
N TYR A 192 -4.76 -9.30 8.92
CA TYR A 192 -5.36 -9.77 10.16
C TYR A 192 -6.07 -11.12 9.97
N LEU A 193 -5.98 -11.92 11.03
CA LEU A 193 -6.73 -13.17 11.20
C LEU A 193 -7.74 -12.97 12.32
N ASN A 194 -9.02 -13.16 12.00
CA ASN A 194 -10.14 -12.91 12.87
C ASN A 194 -10.78 -14.24 13.32
N LEU A 195 -10.98 -14.42 14.63
CA LEU A 195 -11.90 -15.43 15.16
C LEU A 195 -13.30 -14.85 15.18
N VAL A 196 -14.23 -15.52 14.51
CA VAL A 196 -15.59 -15.03 14.30
C VAL A 196 -16.61 -16.07 14.77
N TYR A 197 -17.52 -15.67 15.66
CA TYR A 197 -18.68 -16.45 16.03
C TYR A 197 -19.91 -15.94 15.28
N LYS A 198 -20.52 -16.82 14.48
CA LYS A 198 -21.74 -16.54 13.73
C LYS A 198 -22.92 -17.32 14.34
N PRO A 199 -24.11 -16.71 14.47
CA PRO A 199 -25.34 -17.46 14.76
C PRO A 199 -25.65 -18.49 13.66
N ALA A 200 -26.59 -19.39 13.94
CA ALA A 200 -27.02 -20.43 12.99
C ALA A 200 -27.62 -19.86 11.69
N VAL A 201 -28.11 -18.61 11.71
CA VAL A 201 -28.51 -17.83 10.54
C VAL A 201 -27.77 -16.51 10.55
N ALA A 202 -27.02 -16.23 9.48
CA ALA A 202 -26.25 -15.01 9.33
C ALA A 202 -26.16 -14.61 7.86
N ALA A 203 -25.99 -13.32 7.60
CA ALA A 203 -25.65 -12.85 6.26
C ALA A 203 -24.17 -13.15 6.02
N GLU A 204 -23.87 -13.88 4.95
CA GLU A 204 -22.49 -14.14 4.51
C GLU A 204 -21.96 -12.94 3.72
N SER A 205 -22.75 -12.49 2.75
CA SER A 205 -22.43 -11.35 1.88
C SER A 205 -23.67 -10.53 1.64
N ILE A 206 -23.50 -9.21 1.53
CA ILE A 206 -24.57 -8.26 1.17
C ILE A 206 -24.05 -7.41 0.02
N PHE A 207 -24.86 -7.27 -1.02
CA PHE A 207 -24.55 -6.50 -2.23
C PHE A 207 -25.54 -5.34 -2.34
N ILE A 208 -25.00 -4.12 -2.46
CA ILE A 208 -25.77 -2.88 -2.55
C ILE A 208 -25.45 -2.23 -3.88
N THR A 209 -26.45 -2.14 -4.77
CA THR A 209 -26.28 -1.47 -6.07
C THR A 209 -26.97 -0.09 -6.04
N PRO A 210 -26.25 0.99 -5.69
CA PRO A 210 -26.81 2.34 -5.72
C PRO A 210 -26.83 2.92 -7.14
N SER A 211 -27.92 3.61 -7.48
CA SER A 211 -28.03 4.44 -8.67
C SER A 211 -28.69 5.78 -8.34
N VAL A 212 -28.39 6.81 -9.13
CA VAL A 212 -28.95 8.14 -8.96
C VAL A 212 -29.43 8.71 -10.29
N GLU A 213 -30.66 9.22 -10.29
CA GLU A 213 -31.29 9.89 -11.42
C GLU A 213 -31.97 11.18 -10.93
N GLY A 214 -31.40 12.33 -11.28
CA GLY A 214 -31.86 13.62 -10.78
C GLY A 214 -31.83 13.69 -9.24
N LYS A 215 -33.01 13.83 -8.61
CA LYS A 215 -33.16 13.89 -7.13
C LYS A 215 -33.62 12.54 -6.53
N ILE A 216 -33.55 11.45 -7.28
CA ILE A 216 -34.02 10.14 -6.83
C ILE A 216 -32.83 9.18 -6.79
N GLY A 217 -32.50 8.69 -5.60
CA GLY A 217 -31.58 7.57 -5.42
C GLY A 217 -32.37 6.26 -5.33
N ARG A 218 -31.88 5.21 -6.00
CA ARG A 218 -32.42 3.85 -5.88
C ARG A 218 -31.31 2.92 -5.38
N ILE A 219 -31.64 2.01 -4.48
CA ILE A 219 -30.75 0.92 -4.06
C ILE A 219 -31.44 -0.41 -4.31
N LYS A 220 -30.73 -1.32 -4.99
CA LYS A 220 -31.05 -2.74 -5.02
C LYS A 220 -30.23 -3.43 -3.93
N VAL A 221 -30.87 -4.22 -3.09
CA VAL A 221 -30.21 -4.98 -2.02
C VAL A 221 -30.36 -6.47 -2.30
N GLU A 222 -29.23 -7.16 -2.34
CA GLU A 222 -29.14 -8.61 -2.47
C GLU A 222 -28.23 -9.16 -1.37
N GLY A 223 -28.37 -10.43 -1.02
CA GLY A 223 -27.51 -11.06 -0.02
C GLY A 223 -27.45 -12.57 -0.15
N ILE A 224 -26.39 -13.15 0.39
CA ILE A 224 -26.24 -14.59 0.58
C ILE A 224 -26.43 -14.85 2.07
N ILE A 225 -27.43 -15.66 2.41
CA ILE A 225 -27.78 -15.94 3.82
C ILE A 225 -27.37 -17.37 4.13
N HIS A 226 -26.38 -17.52 5.01
CA HIS A 226 -26.05 -18.82 5.58
C HIS A 226 -27.12 -19.22 6.59
N HIS A 227 -27.55 -20.47 6.54
CA HIS A 227 -28.51 -21.04 7.49
C HIS A 227 -28.20 -22.51 7.81
N SER A 228 -28.61 -22.97 8.99
CA SER A 228 -28.63 -24.40 9.30
C SER A 228 -29.73 -25.11 8.52
N SER A 229 -29.54 -26.41 8.25
CA SER A 229 -30.49 -27.23 7.47
C SER A 229 -31.89 -27.32 8.09
N THR A 230 -32.03 -27.03 9.38
CA THR A 230 -33.30 -27.06 10.12
C THR A 230 -34.07 -25.74 10.09
N ILE A 231 -33.47 -24.65 9.60
CA ILE A 231 -34.10 -23.32 9.57
C ILE A 231 -34.42 -22.93 8.13
N ASN A 232 -35.69 -22.65 7.84
CA ASN A 232 -36.17 -22.30 6.48
C ASN A 232 -36.81 -20.92 6.37
N LYS A 233 -36.96 -20.21 7.50
CA LYS A 233 -37.56 -18.88 7.60
C LYS A 233 -36.77 -18.01 8.56
N ALA A 234 -36.66 -16.73 8.23
CA ALA A 234 -36.07 -15.71 9.10
C ALA A 234 -36.79 -14.38 8.89
N GLN A 235 -36.98 -13.61 9.96
CA GLN A 235 -37.38 -12.21 9.82
C GLN A 235 -36.14 -11.39 9.51
N VAL A 236 -36.21 -10.52 8.50
CA VAL A 236 -35.13 -9.59 8.16
C VAL A 236 -35.62 -8.16 8.34
N THR A 237 -34.85 -7.37 9.10
CA THR A 237 -35.00 -5.92 9.20
C THR A 237 -33.91 -5.26 8.39
N ILE A 238 -34.30 -4.35 7.50
CA ILE A 238 -33.42 -3.60 6.59
C ILE A 238 -33.57 -2.13 6.93
N THR A 239 -32.50 -1.54 7.45
CA THR A 239 -32.47 -0.13 7.87
C THR A 239 -31.37 0.59 7.09
N VAL A 240 -31.66 1.77 6.55
CA VAL A 240 -30.65 2.66 5.94
C VAL A 240 -30.50 3.91 6.78
N LEU A 241 -29.26 4.20 7.16
CA LEU A 241 -28.85 5.44 7.81
C LEU A 241 -28.17 6.36 6.81
N ASP A 242 -28.50 7.64 6.84
CA ASP A 242 -27.81 8.67 6.07
C ASP A 242 -26.43 9.00 6.69
N PRO A 243 -25.57 9.76 5.98
CA PRO A 243 -24.28 10.21 6.50
C PRO A 243 -24.31 10.94 7.85
N GLY A 244 -25.46 11.49 8.27
CA GLY A 244 -25.64 12.12 9.59
C GLY A 244 -26.13 11.15 10.67
N GLY A 245 -26.29 9.86 10.34
CA GLY A 245 -26.82 8.83 11.24
C GLY A 245 -28.35 8.78 11.33
N LYS A 246 -29.07 9.56 10.52
CA LYS A 246 -30.54 9.57 10.54
C LYS A 246 -31.08 8.39 9.73
N LYS A 247 -32.04 7.68 10.31
CA LYS A 247 -32.79 6.62 9.62
C LYS A 247 -33.62 7.19 8.46
N VAL A 248 -33.32 6.75 7.24
CA VAL A 248 -34.02 7.14 6.00
C VAL A 248 -34.80 6.00 5.35
N LEU A 249 -34.56 4.76 5.78
CA LEU A 249 -35.34 3.57 5.44
C LEU A 249 -35.44 2.65 6.66
N ASP A 250 -36.62 2.05 6.86
CA ASP A 250 -36.84 0.97 7.82
C ASP A 250 -37.87 0.00 7.24
N LYS A 251 -37.47 -1.25 7.01
CA LYS A 251 -38.34 -2.28 6.43
C LYS A 251 -38.16 -3.60 7.17
N ILE A 252 -39.26 -4.26 7.43
CA ILE A 252 -39.29 -5.60 8.03
C ILE A 252 -39.99 -6.50 7.03
N GLN A 253 -39.40 -7.64 6.73
CA GLN A 253 -40.00 -8.67 5.89
C GLN A 253 -39.60 -10.06 6.37
N THR A 254 -40.33 -11.08 5.91
CA THR A 254 -40.04 -12.48 6.23
C THR A 254 -39.39 -13.14 5.02
N LEU A 255 -38.18 -13.65 5.20
CA LEU A 255 -37.54 -14.53 4.23
C LEU A 255 -38.07 -15.95 4.45
N SER A 256 -38.51 -16.59 3.37
CA SER A 256 -38.96 -17.99 3.35
C SER A 256 -38.19 -18.75 2.27
N ASN A 257 -38.06 -20.06 2.43
CA ASN A 257 -37.29 -20.92 1.52
C ASN A 257 -35.85 -20.44 1.37
N LEU A 258 -35.18 -20.20 2.52
CA LEU A 258 -33.77 -19.86 2.54
C LEU A 258 -32.96 -20.89 1.74
N LYS A 259 -32.06 -20.37 0.93
CA LYS A 259 -31.10 -21.12 0.11
C LYS A 259 -29.74 -20.46 0.31
N ASN A 260 -28.68 -21.25 0.21
CA ASN A 260 -27.31 -20.76 0.18
C ASN A 260 -26.96 -20.19 -1.21
N ASP A 261 -27.76 -19.25 -1.70
CA ASP A 261 -27.61 -18.59 -3.00
C ASP A 261 -27.91 -17.08 -2.85
N ARG A 262 -27.59 -16.29 -3.86
CA ARG A 262 -27.85 -14.84 -3.90
C ARG A 262 -29.36 -14.60 -3.97
N ILE A 263 -29.95 -14.06 -2.90
CA ILE A 263 -31.37 -13.71 -2.82
C ILE A 263 -31.58 -12.20 -2.92
N HIS A 264 -32.67 -11.81 -3.58
CA HIS A 264 -33.11 -10.43 -3.63
C HIS A 264 -33.82 -10.03 -2.34
N LEU A 265 -33.30 -9.03 -1.64
CA LEU A 265 -33.84 -8.53 -0.37
C LEU A 265 -34.77 -7.32 -0.57
N GLY A 266 -34.62 -6.56 -1.66
CA GLY A 266 -35.58 -5.54 -2.05
C GLY A 266 -34.97 -4.39 -2.85
N ASP A 267 -35.85 -3.62 -3.49
CA ASP A 267 -35.55 -2.36 -4.16
C ASP A 267 -36.13 -1.19 -3.36
N PHE A 268 -35.30 -0.21 -3.02
CA PHE A 268 -35.70 0.92 -2.18
C PHE A 268 -35.33 2.25 -2.81
N THR A 269 -36.11 3.29 -2.50
CA THR A 269 -35.93 4.64 -3.02
C THR A 269 -35.57 5.61 -1.89
N ILE A 270 -34.53 6.41 -2.10
CA ILE A 270 -34.08 7.49 -1.21
C ILE A 270 -34.28 8.83 -1.94
N LYS A 271 -35.07 9.73 -1.35
CA LYS A 271 -35.32 11.06 -1.93
C LYS A 271 -34.14 11.98 -1.65
N SER A 272 -33.70 12.70 -2.69
CA SER A 272 -32.58 13.67 -2.65
C SER A 272 -31.34 13.08 -1.98
N PRO A 273 -30.75 12.01 -2.53
CA PRO A 273 -29.59 11.35 -1.93
C PRO A 273 -28.41 12.31 -1.85
N MET A 274 -27.66 12.26 -0.74
CA MET A 274 -26.36 12.90 -0.64
C MET A 274 -25.35 12.15 -1.49
N LEU A 275 -24.66 12.85 -2.38
CA LEU A 275 -23.71 12.25 -3.30
C LEU A 275 -22.34 12.10 -2.64
N TRP A 276 -21.74 10.93 -2.84
CA TRP A 276 -20.32 10.69 -2.58
C TRP A 276 -19.49 11.35 -3.68
N SER A 277 -18.41 12.04 -3.29
CA SER A 277 -17.39 12.54 -4.20
C SER A 277 -16.02 12.59 -3.52
N THR A 278 -14.99 12.94 -4.27
CA THR A 278 -13.62 13.08 -3.75
C THR A 278 -13.45 14.23 -2.74
N ASP A 279 -14.33 15.24 -2.80
CA ASP A 279 -14.32 16.38 -1.87
C ASP A 279 -15.35 16.23 -0.76
N LYS A 280 -16.44 15.49 -1.02
CA LYS A 280 -17.52 15.21 -0.07
C LYS A 280 -17.76 13.70 -0.01
N PRO A 281 -16.93 12.95 0.71
CA PRO A 281 -17.01 11.48 0.79
C PRO A 281 -18.16 11.02 1.70
N LEU A 282 -19.39 11.41 1.37
CA LEU A 282 -20.60 11.11 2.15
C LEU A 282 -21.02 9.65 1.93
N ARG A 283 -21.15 8.88 3.02
CA ARG A 283 -21.48 7.45 2.99
C ARG A 283 -22.75 7.16 3.76
N TYR A 284 -23.60 6.31 3.19
CA TYR A 284 -24.76 5.72 3.86
C TYR A 284 -24.34 4.41 4.54
N THR A 285 -25.12 3.98 5.53
CA THR A 285 -24.96 2.66 6.16
C THR A 285 -26.24 1.86 5.98
N LEU A 286 -26.14 0.67 5.41
CA LEU A 286 -27.18 -0.34 5.39
C LEU A 286 -26.96 -1.28 6.58
N GLN A 287 -27.96 -1.41 7.45
CA GLN A 287 -27.98 -2.38 8.55
C GLN A 287 -29.00 -3.47 8.21
N ILE A 288 -28.58 -4.72 8.33
CA ILE A 288 -29.43 -5.90 8.16
C ILE A 288 -29.41 -6.69 9.46
N VAL A 289 -30.60 -6.91 10.02
CA VAL A 289 -30.80 -7.74 11.20
C VAL A 289 -31.66 -8.94 10.80
N LEU A 290 -31.09 -10.13 10.87
CA LEU A 290 -31.79 -11.41 10.72
C LEU A 290 -32.19 -11.91 12.10
N ASN A 291 -33.44 -12.33 12.27
CA ASN A 291 -33.97 -12.83 13.52
C ASN A 291 -34.67 -14.19 13.31
N VAL A 292 -34.24 -15.20 14.09
CA VAL A 292 -34.84 -16.53 14.18
C VAL A 292 -34.91 -16.94 15.64
N ASP A 293 -36.10 -17.26 16.15
CA ASP A 293 -36.33 -17.70 17.53
C ASP A 293 -35.64 -16.82 18.59
N ASP A 294 -35.77 -15.50 18.42
CA ASP A 294 -35.16 -14.43 19.24
C ASP A 294 -33.62 -14.35 19.20
N ILE A 295 -32.96 -15.10 18.31
CA ILE A 295 -31.52 -14.97 18.03
C ILE A 295 -31.32 -14.00 16.88
N LYS A 296 -30.62 -12.89 17.14
CA LYS A 296 -30.32 -11.84 16.16
C LYS A 296 -28.91 -11.96 15.60
N SER A 297 -28.80 -12.00 14.28
CA SER A 297 -27.56 -11.74 13.55
C SER A 297 -27.65 -10.36 12.90
N GLU A 298 -26.63 -9.52 13.11
CA GLU A 298 -26.56 -8.17 12.56
C GLU A 298 -25.33 -8.03 11.66
N VAL A 299 -25.51 -7.40 10.51
CA VAL A 299 -24.41 -6.96 9.63
C VAL A 299 -24.67 -5.52 9.19
N ALA A 300 -23.61 -4.73 9.12
CA ALA A 300 -23.63 -3.37 8.59
C ALA A 300 -22.69 -3.26 7.38
N GLN A 301 -23.12 -2.55 6.35
CA GLN A 301 -22.34 -2.29 5.14
C GLN A 301 -22.47 -0.82 4.75
N THR A 302 -21.35 -0.18 4.42
CA THR A 302 -21.36 1.19 3.91
C THR A 302 -21.48 1.22 2.39
N PHE A 303 -22.14 2.24 1.86
CA PHE A 303 -22.23 2.48 0.41
C PHE A 303 -22.34 3.98 0.13
N GLY A 304 -22.25 4.38 -1.14
CA GLY A 304 -22.38 5.79 -1.54
C GLY A 304 -23.09 5.96 -2.87
N PHE A 305 -23.90 7.02 -3.00
CA PHE A 305 -24.49 7.40 -4.29
C PHE A 305 -23.50 8.25 -5.08
N ARG A 306 -23.11 7.78 -6.26
CA ARG A 306 -22.31 8.53 -7.21
C ARG A 306 -22.61 8.07 -8.63
N SER A 307 -22.49 8.97 -9.59
CA SER A 307 -22.40 8.61 -11.01
C SER A 307 -21.01 8.97 -11.53
N PHE A 308 -20.49 8.18 -12.47
CA PHE A 308 -19.25 8.50 -13.15
C PHE A 308 -19.35 8.11 -14.63
N GLU A 309 -18.53 8.76 -15.44
CA GLU A 309 -18.50 8.57 -16.89
C GLU A 309 -17.05 8.68 -17.38
N PHE A 310 -16.60 7.65 -18.11
CA PHE A 310 -15.46 7.78 -19.01
C PHE A 310 -16.01 8.24 -20.35
N VAL A 311 -15.76 9.50 -20.72
CA VAL A 311 -16.22 10.02 -22.01
C VAL A 311 -15.43 9.31 -23.11
N GLU A 312 -16.11 8.82 -24.15
CA GLU A 312 -15.44 8.26 -25.32
C GLU A 312 -14.59 9.33 -25.98
N GLN A 313 -13.29 9.05 -26.16
CA GLN A 313 -12.30 10.02 -26.57
C GLN A 313 -12.51 11.34 -25.84
N GLY A 314 -12.46 11.30 -24.50
CA GLY A 314 -12.61 12.47 -23.66
C GLY A 314 -12.19 12.23 -22.21
N PRO A 315 -12.51 13.18 -21.31
CA PRO A 315 -12.09 13.14 -19.93
C PRO A 315 -12.99 12.24 -19.07
N PHE A 316 -12.65 12.15 -17.79
CA PHE A 316 -13.47 11.52 -16.77
C PHE A 316 -14.43 12.54 -16.14
N LYS A 317 -15.66 12.12 -15.84
CA LYS A 317 -16.62 12.90 -15.06
C LYS A 317 -17.06 12.15 -13.81
N LEU A 318 -17.19 12.88 -12.70
CA LEU A 318 -17.81 12.43 -11.46
C LEU A 318 -19.01 13.32 -11.16
N ASN A 319 -20.18 12.72 -10.93
CA ASN A 319 -21.44 13.41 -10.68
C ASN A 319 -21.76 14.48 -11.73
N GLY A 320 -21.49 14.16 -13.01
CA GLY A 320 -21.73 15.03 -14.16
C GLY A 320 -20.70 16.14 -14.39
N GLN A 321 -19.70 16.28 -13.53
CA GLN A 321 -18.64 17.29 -13.66
C GLN A 321 -17.31 16.66 -14.04
N ARG A 322 -16.56 17.30 -14.93
CA ARG A 322 -15.20 16.87 -15.26
C ARG A 322 -14.34 16.83 -14.00
N LEU A 323 -13.67 15.70 -13.77
CA LEU A 323 -12.68 15.55 -12.72
C LEU A 323 -11.41 14.97 -13.33
N LEU A 324 -10.29 15.70 -13.21
CA LEU A 324 -8.98 15.14 -13.54
C LEU A 324 -8.59 14.15 -12.44
N LEU A 325 -8.35 12.88 -12.80
CA LEU A 325 -7.83 11.88 -11.87
C LEU A 325 -6.36 12.20 -11.55
N ARG A 326 -6.11 12.54 -10.28
CA ARG A 326 -4.83 12.89 -9.68
C ARG A 326 -4.36 11.70 -8.85
N GLY A 327 -3.76 10.76 -9.56
CA GLY A 327 -3.56 9.41 -9.08
C GLY A 327 -2.18 9.12 -8.53
N THR A 328 -2.12 8.10 -7.68
CA THR A 328 -0.87 7.42 -7.28
C THR A 328 -1.09 5.89 -7.25
N HIS A 329 -0.07 5.16 -6.82
CA HIS A 329 -0.14 3.72 -6.53
C HIS A 329 0.39 3.42 -5.14
N ARG A 330 0.08 2.23 -4.62
CA ARG A 330 0.74 1.68 -3.43
C ARG A 330 0.93 0.18 -3.54
N HIS A 331 1.96 -0.32 -2.88
CA HIS A 331 2.09 -1.73 -2.52
C HIS A 331 1.81 -1.91 -1.02
N GLU A 332 1.36 -3.11 -0.63
CA GLU A 332 1.35 -3.52 0.77
C GLU A 332 2.76 -3.89 1.19
N ASP A 333 3.54 -2.86 1.49
CA ASP A 333 4.95 -2.97 1.83
C ASP A 333 5.38 -1.79 2.70
N HIS A 334 6.12 -2.05 3.77
CA HIS A 334 6.64 -1.01 4.67
C HIS A 334 7.89 -1.50 5.40
N ALA A 335 8.71 -0.53 5.84
CA ALA A 335 9.95 -0.80 6.58
C ALA A 335 9.68 -1.70 7.80
N LEU A 336 10.55 -2.70 8.02
CA LEU A 336 10.48 -3.70 9.10
C LEU A 336 9.25 -4.61 9.15
N THR A 337 8.24 -4.40 8.31
CA THR A 337 7.02 -5.23 8.32
C THR A 337 6.77 -5.95 7.01
N ALA A 338 7.41 -5.53 5.90
CA ALA A 338 7.03 -5.97 4.56
C ALA A 338 5.50 -5.81 4.39
N ALA A 339 4.78 -6.86 3.99
CA ALA A 339 3.32 -6.83 3.86
C ALA A 339 2.54 -6.74 5.18
N ALA A 340 3.16 -6.96 6.35
CA ALA A 340 2.49 -7.01 7.66
C ALA A 340 2.15 -5.62 8.23
N MET A 341 1.57 -4.75 7.42
CA MET A 341 1.17 -3.40 7.83
C MET A 341 0.01 -3.45 8.82
N THR A 342 0.00 -2.51 9.76
CA THR A 342 -1.11 -2.33 10.72
C THR A 342 -2.12 -1.29 10.24
N ASP A 343 -3.32 -1.27 10.81
CA ASP A 343 -4.33 -0.22 10.56
C ASP A 343 -3.75 1.20 10.73
N ALA A 344 -2.88 1.41 11.72
CA ALA A 344 -2.29 2.71 11.99
C ALA A 344 -1.35 3.14 10.86
N MET A 345 -0.51 2.22 10.36
CA MET A 345 0.38 2.46 9.22
C MET A 345 -0.43 2.73 7.95
N MET A 346 -1.45 1.91 7.67
CA MET A 346 -2.34 2.11 6.52
C MET A 346 -3.04 3.47 6.60
N ARG A 347 -3.59 3.84 7.76
CA ARG A 347 -4.24 5.12 7.98
C ARG A 347 -3.29 6.29 7.77
N GLN A 348 -2.08 6.23 8.33
CA GLN A 348 -1.07 7.28 8.16
C GLN A 348 -0.73 7.46 6.67
N GLU A 349 -0.47 6.37 5.95
CA GLU A 349 -0.15 6.40 4.53
C GLU A 349 -1.27 7.05 3.70
N MET A 350 -2.52 6.60 3.90
CA MET A 350 -3.67 7.10 3.14
C MET A 350 -4.00 8.57 3.47
N ILE A 351 -3.79 9.00 4.73
CA ILE A 351 -3.91 10.42 5.11
C ILE A 351 -2.83 11.24 4.40
N MET A 352 -1.58 10.78 4.37
CA MET A 352 -0.50 11.50 3.68
C MET A 352 -0.79 11.66 2.18
N MET A 353 -1.36 10.63 1.53
CA MET A 353 -1.84 10.74 0.15
C MET A 353 -2.92 11.80 0.00
N LYS A 354 -3.94 11.80 0.89
CA LYS A 354 -5.01 12.80 0.84
C LYS A 354 -4.49 14.22 1.06
N GLU A 355 -3.56 14.41 1.99
CA GLU A 355 -2.88 15.68 2.26
C GLU A 355 -2.03 16.16 1.09
N MET A 356 -1.51 15.24 0.28
CA MET A 356 -0.81 15.55 -0.97
C MET A 356 -1.77 16.03 -2.08
N GLY A 357 -3.08 15.80 -1.92
CA GLY A 357 -4.12 16.16 -2.90
C GLY A 357 -4.52 15.02 -3.84
N VAL A 358 -4.16 13.77 -3.51
CA VAL A 358 -4.58 12.57 -4.25
C VAL A 358 -6.11 12.44 -4.21
N ASN A 359 -6.69 12.12 -5.37
CA ASN A 359 -8.12 11.81 -5.51
C ASN A 359 -8.40 10.48 -6.23
N PHE A 360 -7.35 9.78 -6.66
CA PHE A 360 -7.41 8.49 -7.35
C PHE A 360 -6.24 7.61 -6.91
N ILE A 361 -6.43 6.29 -6.83
CA ILE A 361 -5.37 5.34 -6.56
C ILE A 361 -5.59 4.07 -7.38
N ARG A 362 -4.50 3.52 -7.93
CA ARG A 362 -4.47 2.14 -8.38
C ARG A 362 -3.74 1.31 -7.32
N LEU A 363 -4.40 0.29 -6.81
CA LEU A 363 -3.95 -0.50 -5.65
C LEU A 363 -2.89 -1.55 -6.02
N GLY A 364 -1.80 -1.10 -6.64
CA GLY A 364 -0.71 -1.99 -7.05
C GLY A 364 -1.19 -3.02 -8.07
N HIS A 365 -0.87 -4.29 -7.82
CA HIS A 365 -1.13 -5.41 -8.74
C HIS A 365 -1.93 -6.53 -8.10
N TYR A 366 -2.78 -6.23 -7.14
CA TYR A 366 -3.58 -7.21 -6.41
C TYR A 366 -4.68 -6.52 -5.60
N GLN A 367 -5.67 -7.30 -5.18
CA GLN A 367 -6.62 -6.90 -4.15
C GLN A 367 -5.87 -6.51 -2.86
N GLN A 368 -6.22 -5.37 -2.26
CA GLN A 368 -5.61 -4.89 -1.02
C GLN A 368 -6.53 -5.10 0.18
N SER A 369 -6.01 -4.87 1.38
CA SER A 369 -6.78 -4.91 2.61
C SER A 369 -8.03 -4.03 2.50
N ARG A 370 -9.18 -4.55 2.93
CA ARG A 370 -10.44 -3.80 3.02
C ARG A 370 -10.30 -2.48 3.79
N THR A 371 -9.37 -2.43 4.76
CA THR A 371 -9.09 -1.19 5.51
C THR A 371 -8.61 -0.07 4.58
N ILE A 372 -7.87 -0.39 3.51
CA ILE A 372 -7.46 0.60 2.49
C ILE A 372 -8.68 1.12 1.72
N LEU A 373 -9.62 0.25 1.35
CA LEU A 373 -10.84 0.66 0.66
C LEU A 373 -11.79 1.47 1.55
N ASP A 374 -11.93 1.10 2.82
CA ASP A 374 -12.67 1.89 3.81
C ASP A 374 -12.06 3.30 3.97
N LEU A 375 -10.72 3.39 3.94
CA LEU A 375 -9.99 4.65 3.94
C LEU A 375 -10.24 5.43 2.65
N CYS A 376 -10.17 4.81 1.47
CA CYS A 376 -10.48 5.45 0.19
C CYS A 376 -11.91 6.01 0.16
N ASP A 377 -12.88 5.24 0.62
CA ASP A 377 -14.27 5.66 0.72
C ASP A 377 -14.44 6.85 1.66
N SER A 378 -13.75 6.85 2.81
CA SER A 378 -13.85 7.91 3.84
C SER A 378 -13.07 9.18 3.50
N LEU A 379 -11.95 9.05 2.77
CA LEU A 379 -11.09 10.16 2.37
C LEU A 379 -11.48 10.74 1.01
N GLY A 380 -12.36 10.09 0.26
CA GLY A 380 -12.76 10.52 -1.07
C GLY A 380 -11.64 10.32 -2.09
N ILE A 381 -11.18 9.07 -2.22
CA ILE A 381 -10.17 8.64 -3.20
C ILE A 381 -10.82 7.57 -4.07
N LEU A 382 -10.89 7.79 -5.38
CA LEU A 382 -11.38 6.82 -6.36
C LEU A 382 -10.36 5.67 -6.54
N VAL A 383 -10.83 4.48 -6.89
CA VAL A 383 -10.00 3.27 -6.90
C VAL A 383 -10.09 2.51 -8.23
N TRP A 384 -8.92 2.10 -8.73
CA TRP A 384 -8.70 0.94 -9.58
C TRP A 384 -8.08 -0.15 -8.70
N GLU A 385 -8.72 -1.32 -8.63
CA GLU A 385 -8.15 -2.52 -7.99
C GLU A 385 -8.11 -3.68 -8.99
N GLU A 386 -7.07 -4.52 -8.96
CA GLU A 386 -6.83 -5.54 -10.00
C GLU A 386 -6.43 -6.90 -9.46
N ILE A 387 -6.63 -7.97 -10.25
CA ILE A 387 -6.10 -9.30 -9.94
C ILE A 387 -4.60 -9.39 -10.25
N PRO A 388 -3.85 -10.30 -9.58
CA PRO A 388 -2.39 -10.42 -9.77
C PRO A 388 -1.96 -11.15 -11.04
N TRP A 389 -2.74 -11.10 -12.13
CA TRP A 389 -2.26 -11.55 -13.43
C TRP A 389 -1.27 -10.54 -14.02
N CYS A 390 -0.03 -10.61 -13.53
CA CYS A 390 1.02 -9.66 -13.81
C CYS A 390 2.23 -10.37 -14.43
N ARG A 391 2.55 -10.04 -15.70
CA ARG A 391 3.64 -10.63 -16.51
C ARG A 391 3.52 -12.14 -16.73
N GLY A 392 4.58 -12.76 -17.25
CA GLY A 392 4.77 -14.21 -17.33
C GLY A 392 4.19 -14.89 -18.57
N GLY A 393 3.00 -14.47 -19.00
CA GLY A 393 2.21 -15.11 -20.05
C GLY A 393 0.92 -15.70 -19.48
N LEU A 394 0.57 -16.93 -19.86
CA LEU A 394 -0.64 -17.61 -19.42
C LEU A 394 -0.34 -19.08 -19.10
N GLY A 395 -0.67 -19.51 -17.88
CA GLY A 395 -0.53 -20.90 -17.43
C GLY A 395 -1.71 -21.80 -17.82
N GLY A 396 -1.70 -23.01 -17.28
CA GLY A 396 -2.72 -24.03 -17.48
C GLY A 396 -4.04 -23.76 -16.74
N GLU A 397 -4.84 -24.81 -16.58
CA GLU A 397 -6.18 -24.71 -15.99
C GLU A 397 -6.15 -24.20 -14.53
N ILE A 398 -5.20 -24.67 -13.72
CA ILE A 398 -5.07 -24.26 -12.31
C ILE A 398 -4.79 -22.76 -12.19
N TYR A 399 -3.90 -22.23 -13.02
CA TYR A 399 -3.58 -20.81 -13.12
C TYR A 399 -4.81 -19.99 -13.52
N GLN A 400 -5.53 -20.44 -14.55
CA GLN A 400 -6.71 -19.75 -15.06
C GLN A 400 -7.89 -19.77 -14.07
N GLU A 401 -8.11 -20.89 -13.38
CA GLU A 401 -9.11 -21.00 -12.32
C GLU A 401 -8.76 -20.14 -11.10
N GLN A 402 -7.46 -19.99 -10.76
CA GLN A 402 -7.03 -19.02 -9.76
C GLN A 402 -7.39 -17.60 -10.18
N ALA A 403 -7.06 -17.18 -11.41
CA ALA A 403 -7.36 -15.83 -11.89
C ALA A 403 -8.87 -15.53 -11.91
N LYS A 404 -9.71 -16.47 -12.37
CA LYS A 404 -11.18 -16.33 -12.31
C LYS A 404 -11.66 -16.21 -10.87
N ARG A 405 -11.22 -17.12 -9.98
CA ARG A 405 -11.61 -17.11 -8.56
C ARG A 405 -11.22 -15.80 -7.88
N MET A 406 -10.00 -15.33 -8.06
CA MET A 406 -9.53 -14.09 -7.44
C MET A 406 -10.27 -12.87 -8.00
N LEU A 407 -10.65 -12.86 -9.29
CA LEU A 407 -11.49 -11.80 -9.85
C LEU A 407 -12.89 -11.81 -9.22
N THR A 408 -13.51 -12.99 -9.13
CA THR A 408 -14.81 -13.15 -8.46
C THR A 408 -14.74 -12.68 -7.02
N ASN A 409 -13.75 -13.14 -6.26
CA ASN A 409 -13.56 -12.79 -4.86
C ASN A 409 -13.35 -11.28 -4.68
N MET A 410 -12.46 -10.66 -5.46
CA MET A 410 -12.21 -9.22 -5.40
C MET A 410 -13.51 -8.43 -5.65
N ILE A 411 -14.24 -8.75 -6.72
CA ILE A 411 -15.48 -8.04 -7.05
C ILE A 411 -16.54 -8.23 -5.96
N GLU A 412 -16.75 -9.46 -5.50
CA GLU A 412 -17.80 -9.74 -4.51
C GLU A 412 -17.48 -9.15 -3.14
N GLN A 413 -16.22 -9.28 -2.70
CA GLN A 413 -15.78 -8.77 -1.41
C GLN A 413 -15.79 -7.25 -1.37
N HIS A 414 -15.45 -6.58 -2.47
CA HIS A 414 -15.31 -5.13 -2.51
C HIS A 414 -16.44 -4.40 -3.26
N TYR A 415 -17.51 -5.11 -3.62
CA TYR A 415 -18.65 -4.61 -4.40
C TYR A 415 -19.24 -3.30 -3.89
N ASN A 416 -19.33 -3.14 -2.56
CA ASN A 416 -20.07 -2.05 -1.93
C ASN A 416 -19.30 -0.71 -1.85
N HIS A 417 -17.99 -0.72 -2.12
CA HIS A 417 -17.15 0.47 -1.98
C HIS A 417 -17.45 1.51 -3.08
N PRO A 418 -18.01 2.70 -2.76
CA PRO A 418 -18.29 3.73 -3.76
C PRO A 418 -17.03 4.26 -4.45
N SER A 419 -15.86 4.16 -3.82
CA SER A 419 -14.58 4.56 -4.38
C SER A 419 -14.20 3.79 -5.64
N ILE A 420 -14.54 2.51 -5.73
CA ILE A 420 -14.14 1.67 -6.86
C ILE A 420 -14.92 2.07 -8.12
N ILE A 421 -14.17 2.35 -9.18
CA ILE A 421 -14.68 2.64 -10.52
C ILE A 421 -14.14 1.68 -11.59
N ILE A 422 -13.03 0.99 -11.30
CA ILE A 422 -12.35 0.08 -12.23
C ILE A 422 -11.98 -1.24 -11.53
N TRP A 423 -12.29 -2.36 -12.21
CA TRP A 423 -11.75 -3.70 -11.94
C TRP A 423 -10.68 -4.04 -12.98
N GLY A 424 -9.43 -4.10 -12.55
CA GLY A 424 -8.30 -4.44 -13.41
C GLY A 424 -8.15 -5.95 -13.61
N LEU A 425 -7.88 -6.35 -14.85
CA LEU A 425 -7.79 -7.76 -15.23
C LEU A 425 -6.36 -8.28 -15.34
N GLY A 426 -5.37 -7.38 -15.35
CA GLY A 426 -3.96 -7.73 -15.46
C GLY A 426 -3.05 -6.56 -15.80
N ASN A 427 -1.75 -6.79 -15.64
CA ASN A 427 -0.68 -5.83 -15.89
C ASN A 427 0.46 -6.46 -16.69
N GLU A 428 0.88 -5.81 -17.77
CA GLU A 428 2.03 -6.23 -18.57
C GLU A 428 1.91 -7.68 -19.06
N ASN A 429 0.69 -8.10 -19.44
CA ASN A 429 0.42 -9.45 -19.94
C ASN A 429 1.11 -9.70 -21.30
N ASP A 430 1.68 -8.66 -21.91
CA ASP A 430 2.57 -8.77 -23.06
C ASP A 430 4.01 -9.21 -22.73
N TRP A 431 4.34 -9.39 -21.44
CA TRP A 431 5.66 -9.78 -20.96
C TRP A 431 5.79 -11.33 -20.92
N PRO A 432 6.62 -11.95 -21.79
CA PRO A 432 6.84 -13.40 -21.78
C PRO A 432 7.91 -13.82 -20.75
N GLY A 433 7.97 -15.11 -20.42
CA GLY A 433 9.18 -15.69 -19.79
C GLY A 433 8.94 -16.80 -18.77
N ASP A 434 7.72 -16.96 -18.27
CA ASP A 434 7.42 -18.04 -17.31
C ASP A 434 7.19 -19.39 -18.00
N PHE A 435 6.74 -19.36 -19.25
CA PHE A 435 6.40 -20.55 -20.03
C PHE A 435 7.19 -20.61 -21.34
N SER A 436 7.39 -21.83 -21.86
CA SER A 436 8.08 -22.05 -23.15
C SER A 436 7.29 -21.55 -24.35
N VAL A 437 5.98 -21.31 -24.18
CA VAL A 437 5.06 -20.81 -25.21
C VAL A 437 4.46 -19.49 -24.74
N PHE A 438 4.42 -18.52 -25.65
CA PHE A 438 3.73 -17.25 -25.44
C PHE A 438 2.69 -17.06 -26.57
N ASP A 439 1.44 -17.42 -26.29
CA ASP A 439 0.35 -17.38 -27.26
C ASP A 439 -0.56 -16.17 -27.01
N LYS A 440 -0.48 -15.20 -27.93
CA LYS A 440 -1.27 -13.96 -27.86
C LYS A 440 -2.76 -14.21 -27.99
N GLU A 441 -3.19 -15.19 -28.78
CA GLU A 441 -4.61 -15.49 -28.97
C GLU A 441 -5.19 -16.19 -27.74
N ALA A 442 -4.42 -17.08 -27.11
CA ALA A 442 -4.81 -17.67 -25.82
C ALA A 442 -4.95 -16.59 -24.73
N ILE A 443 -4.00 -15.65 -24.64
CA ILE A 443 -4.09 -14.51 -23.72
C ILE A 443 -5.31 -13.64 -24.02
N ARG A 444 -5.59 -13.32 -25.30
CA ARG A 444 -6.81 -12.58 -25.69
C ARG A 444 -8.08 -13.30 -25.28
N ALA A 445 -8.18 -14.60 -25.57
CA ALA A 445 -9.34 -15.41 -25.23
C ALA A 445 -9.59 -15.42 -23.72
N PHE A 446 -8.55 -15.61 -22.92
CA PHE A 446 -8.66 -15.60 -21.47
C PHE A 446 -8.98 -14.19 -20.92
N MET A 447 -8.37 -13.14 -21.46
CA MET A 447 -8.68 -11.75 -21.12
C MET A 447 -10.17 -11.42 -21.38
N LYS A 448 -10.73 -11.93 -22.49
CA LYS A 448 -12.16 -11.77 -22.81
C LYS A 448 -13.05 -12.50 -21.80
N ILE A 449 -12.67 -13.71 -21.39
CA ILE A 449 -13.38 -14.47 -20.35
C ILE A 449 -13.42 -13.67 -19.03
N LEU A 450 -12.29 -13.12 -18.59
CA LEU A 450 -12.23 -12.30 -17.37
C LEU A 450 -13.05 -11.02 -17.49
N ASN A 451 -13.00 -10.35 -18.65
CA ASN A 451 -13.81 -9.17 -18.90
C ASN A 451 -15.31 -9.47 -18.80
N ASP A 452 -15.77 -10.54 -19.44
CA ASP A 452 -17.18 -10.95 -19.42
C ASP A 452 -17.62 -11.39 -18.03
N LEU A 453 -16.75 -12.08 -17.29
CA LEU A 453 -16.98 -12.46 -15.90
C LEU A 453 -17.16 -11.20 -15.03
N SER A 454 -16.29 -10.21 -15.16
CA SER A 454 -16.39 -8.95 -14.43
C SER A 454 -17.70 -8.23 -14.69
N HIS A 455 -18.12 -8.11 -15.96
CA HIS A 455 -19.38 -7.45 -16.34
C HIS A 455 -20.62 -8.24 -15.91
N THR A 456 -20.51 -9.57 -15.79
CA THR A 456 -21.58 -10.42 -15.27
C THR A 456 -21.76 -10.21 -13.76
N LEU A 457 -20.65 -10.12 -13.02
CA LEU A 457 -20.66 -9.94 -11.56
C LEU A 457 -21.02 -8.51 -11.15
N ASP A 458 -20.49 -7.51 -11.87
CA ASP A 458 -20.70 -6.09 -11.61
C ASP A 458 -20.75 -5.26 -12.90
N PRO A 459 -21.93 -5.09 -13.51
CA PRO A 459 -22.09 -4.26 -14.71
C PRO A 459 -21.99 -2.75 -14.42
N THR A 460 -21.82 -2.33 -13.16
CA THR A 460 -21.81 -0.91 -12.78
C THR A 460 -20.43 -0.27 -12.80
N ARG A 461 -19.38 -1.08 -13.02
CA ARG A 461 -17.98 -0.65 -13.04
C ARG A 461 -17.32 -1.00 -14.36
N LYS A 462 -16.17 -0.38 -14.61
CA LYS A 462 -15.41 -0.58 -15.85
C LYS A 462 -14.31 -1.61 -15.65
N THR A 463 -13.97 -2.34 -16.69
CA THR A 463 -12.76 -3.17 -16.72
C THR A 463 -11.57 -2.37 -17.23
N ALA A 464 -10.36 -2.71 -16.79
CA ALA A 464 -9.15 -2.15 -17.35
C ALA A 464 -7.98 -3.13 -17.37
N ILE A 465 -6.99 -2.84 -18.21
CA ILE A 465 -5.65 -3.43 -18.15
C ILE A 465 -4.60 -2.36 -18.39
N ARG A 466 -3.37 -2.66 -17.97
CA ARG A 466 -2.20 -1.86 -18.29
C ARG A 466 -1.22 -2.66 -19.17
N ARG A 467 -0.77 -2.03 -20.26
CA ARG A 467 0.30 -2.49 -21.17
C ARG A 467 0.10 -3.91 -21.70
N CYS A 468 -0.85 -4.06 -22.61
CA CYS A 468 -1.02 -5.25 -23.42
C CYS A 468 -1.73 -4.86 -24.71
N ASP A 469 -0.97 -4.30 -25.66
CA ASP A 469 -1.51 -3.60 -26.83
C ASP A 469 -2.40 -4.50 -27.71
N PHE A 470 -2.12 -5.80 -27.75
CA PHE A 470 -2.93 -6.77 -28.47
C PHE A 470 -4.19 -7.21 -27.71
N CYS A 471 -4.50 -6.63 -26.54
CA CYS A 471 -5.74 -6.86 -25.78
C CYS A 471 -6.54 -5.57 -25.51
N LYS A 472 -6.06 -4.41 -25.98
CA LYS A 472 -6.66 -3.10 -25.66
C LYS A 472 -8.09 -2.88 -26.17
N ASP A 473 -8.53 -3.69 -27.13
CA ASP A 473 -9.89 -3.71 -27.69
C ASP A 473 -10.89 -4.49 -26.84
N ILE A 474 -10.43 -5.24 -25.83
CA ILE A 474 -11.27 -6.13 -25.01
C ILE A 474 -11.89 -5.39 -23.82
N VAL A 475 -11.10 -4.56 -23.14
CA VAL A 475 -11.50 -3.87 -21.90
C VAL A 475 -12.20 -2.55 -22.16
N ASP A 476 -12.90 -2.03 -21.14
CA ASP A 476 -13.50 -0.70 -21.22
C ASP A 476 -12.46 0.42 -21.25
N VAL A 477 -11.48 0.39 -20.33
CA VAL A 477 -10.48 1.44 -20.16
C VAL A 477 -9.07 0.86 -20.36
N TYR A 478 -8.23 1.54 -21.14
CA TYR A 478 -6.88 1.07 -21.43
C TYR A 478 -5.81 2.05 -20.96
N SER A 479 -4.75 1.51 -20.36
CA SER A 479 -3.50 2.23 -20.13
C SER A 479 -2.36 1.63 -20.95
N PRO A 480 -1.69 2.41 -21.81
CA PRO A 480 -0.39 2.03 -22.37
C PRO A 480 0.71 2.18 -21.32
N SER A 481 1.95 1.90 -21.71
CA SER A 481 3.15 2.32 -20.98
C SER A 481 3.64 3.68 -21.49
N ILE A 482 3.70 4.70 -20.63
CA ILE A 482 4.29 6.02 -20.94
C ILE A 482 5.17 6.46 -19.77
N TRP A 483 6.49 6.42 -19.97
CA TRP A 483 7.53 6.75 -18.98
C TRP A 483 8.49 7.82 -19.51
N ALA A 484 7.91 8.90 -20.06
CA ALA A 484 8.64 10.01 -20.67
C ALA A 484 9.68 10.61 -19.70
N GLY A 485 10.96 10.50 -20.06
CA GLY A 485 12.06 10.98 -19.23
C GLY A 485 12.64 9.96 -18.25
N TRP A 486 12.14 8.72 -18.20
CA TRP A 486 12.72 7.71 -17.32
C TRP A 486 13.26 6.50 -18.09
N TYR A 487 12.38 5.60 -18.51
CA TYR A 487 12.75 4.42 -19.29
C TYR A 487 13.03 4.78 -20.76
N ARG A 488 12.39 5.84 -21.28
CA ARG A 488 12.60 6.27 -22.68
C ARG A 488 12.22 7.74 -22.90
N GLY A 489 12.86 8.35 -23.88
CA GLY A 489 12.63 9.74 -24.28
C GLY A 489 12.96 10.74 -23.17
N ILE A 490 12.51 11.97 -23.34
CA ILE A 490 12.64 13.03 -22.34
C ILE A 490 11.26 13.42 -21.79
N TYR A 491 11.20 13.95 -20.56
CA TYR A 491 9.91 14.26 -19.92
C TYR A 491 9.09 15.32 -20.67
N THR A 492 9.71 16.13 -21.53
CA THR A 492 9.02 17.13 -22.35
C THR A 492 8.15 16.51 -23.46
N GLU A 493 8.36 15.24 -23.79
CA GLU A 493 7.55 14.49 -24.76
C GLU A 493 6.25 13.92 -24.17
N TYR A 494 6.00 14.11 -22.86
CA TYR A 494 4.87 13.54 -22.14
C TYR A 494 3.51 13.85 -22.79
N LYS A 495 3.22 15.12 -23.06
CA LYS A 495 1.91 15.54 -23.59
C LYS A 495 1.67 15.00 -25.00
N GLU A 496 2.68 15.04 -25.86
CA GLU A 496 2.59 14.51 -27.22
C GLU A 496 2.40 12.99 -27.22
N SER A 497 3.19 12.27 -26.41
CA SER A 497 3.05 10.81 -26.25
C SER A 497 1.66 10.44 -25.73
N SER A 498 1.18 11.16 -24.71
CA SER A 498 -0.16 10.94 -24.15
C SER A 498 -1.26 11.17 -25.18
N LEU A 499 -1.14 12.23 -25.99
CA LEU A 499 -2.12 12.51 -27.05
C LEU A 499 -2.10 11.45 -28.15
N ALA A 500 -0.91 10.92 -28.49
CA ALA A 500 -0.77 9.86 -29.47
C ALA A 500 -1.43 8.56 -29.01
N GLU A 501 -1.22 8.16 -27.75
CA GLU A 501 -1.84 6.94 -27.20
C GLU A 501 -3.35 7.10 -26.95
N TYR A 502 -3.76 8.27 -26.47
CA TYR A 502 -5.17 8.61 -26.27
C TYR A 502 -6.01 8.37 -27.54
N LYS A 503 -5.48 8.71 -28.72
CA LYS A 503 -6.17 8.52 -30.00
C LYS A 503 -6.36 7.06 -30.41
N LYS A 504 -5.67 6.11 -29.78
CA LYS A 504 -5.68 4.69 -30.17
C LYS A 504 -6.77 3.87 -29.46
N VAL A 505 -7.46 4.43 -28.46
CA VAL A 505 -8.42 3.70 -27.62
C VAL A 505 -9.66 4.54 -27.34
N LYS A 506 -10.76 3.88 -26.98
CA LYS A 506 -12.03 4.56 -26.66
C LYS A 506 -11.95 5.36 -25.37
N HIS A 507 -11.40 4.74 -24.32
CA HIS A 507 -11.21 5.37 -23.02
C HIS A 507 -9.76 5.17 -22.58
N PHE A 508 -9.01 6.28 -22.57
CA PHE A 508 -7.62 6.33 -22.17
C PHE A 508 -7.50 6.73 -20.71
N LEU A 509 -6.70 6.02 -19.93
CA LEU A 509 -6.27 6.42 -18.59
C LEU A 509 -4.79 6.06 -18.46
N HIS A 510 -3.94 7.01 -18.06
CA HIS A 510 -2.51 6.75 -17.96
C HIS A 510 -2.10 6.36 -16.53
N VAL A 511 -1.96 5.06 -16.28
CA VAL A 511 -1.40 4.56 -15.02
C VAL A 511 0.06 4.16 -15.20
N GLU A 512 0.88 4.60 -14.24
CA GLU A 512 2.33 4.47 -14.14
C GLU A 512 3.14 5.44 -15.02
N TRP A 513 3.80 6.36 -14.32
CA TRP A 513 4.83 7.26 -14.80
C TRP A 513 5.62 7.75 -13.57
N GLY A 514 6.79 8.33 -13.79
CA GLY A 514 7.69 8.77 -12.72
C GLY A 514 9.12 8.36 -13.00
N GLY A 515 9.91 8.18 -11.95
CA GLY A 515 11.32 7.84 -12.02
C GLY A 515 11.93 7.73 -10.64
N ASP A 516 13.01 6.96 -10.51
CA ASP A 516 13.63 6.70 -9.21
C ASP A 516 14.39 7.94 -8.72
N SER A 517 14.34 8.13 -7.40
CA SER A 517 15.17 9.11 -6.71
C SER A 517 15.69 8.54 -5.40
N HIS A 518 17.01 8.59 -5.25
CA HIS A 518 17.66 8.20 -4.02
C HIS A 518 17.51 9.31 -3.00
N ALA A 519 16.70 9.08 -1.96
CA ALA A 519 16.39 10.08 -0.94
C ALA A 519 17.67 10.68 -0.33
N GLY A 520 17.74 12.01 -0.31
CA GLY A 520 18.91 12.77 0.14
C GLY A 520 19.98 13.01 -0.92
N ARG A 521 19.82 12.50 -2.16
CA ARG A 521 20.72 12.77 -3.29
C ARG A 521 20.20 13.94 -4.12
N HIS A 522 21.04 14.94 -4.32
CA HIS A 522 20.72 16.16 -5.06
C HIS A 522 21.77 16.45 -6.13
N SER A 523 21.49 17.38 -7.04
CA SER A 523 22.33 17.69 -8.19
C SER A 523 22.18 19.17 -8.57
N GLU A 524 23.30 19.85 -8.75
CA GLU A 524 23.35 21.18 -9.38
C GLU A 524 23.14 21.12 -10.91
N SER A 525 23.12 19.93 -11.50
CA SER A 525 22.94 19.73 -12.96
C SER A 525 22.01 18.54 -13.27
N PRO A 526 20.76 18.54 -12.77
CA PRO A 526 19.89 17.37 -12.79
C PRO A 526 19.60 16.82 -14.19
N ASP A 527 19.56 17.70 -15.21
CA ASP A 527 19.15 17.34 -16.56
C ASP A 527 20.32 16.94 -17.48
N ARG A 528 21.54 16.80 -16.94
CA ARG A 528 22.76 16.51 -17.73
C ARG A 528 22.63 15.25 -18.59
N ALA A 529 21.95 14.22 -18.08
CA ALA A 529 21.75 12.96 -18.79
C ALA A 529 20.88 13.11 -20.06
N LEU A 530 19.96 14.09 -20.08
CA LEU A 530 19.04 14.30 -21.20
C LEU A 530 19.76 14.64 -22.51
N ASN A 531 20.95 15.26 -22.43
CA ASN A 531 21.75 15.64 -23.60
C ASN A 531 22.17 14.44 -24.47
N LYS A 532 22.16 13.23 -23.92
CA LYS A 532 22.53 11.99 -24.62
C LYS A 532 21.31 11.21 -25.12
N ILE A 533 20.10 11.61 -24.74
CA ILE A 533 18.87 10.87 -25.03
C ILE A 533 18.32 11.29 -26.39
N VAL A 534 18.01 10.30 -27.22
CA VAL A 534 17.36 10.52 -28.52
C VAL A 534 15.87 10.77 -28.31
N THR A 535 15.37 11.88 -28.82
CA THR A 535 13.95 12.27 -28.79
C THR A 535 13.21 11.78 -30.04
N GLY A 536 11.87 11.74 -29.99
CA GLY A 536 11.01 11.35 -31.10
C GLY A 536 10.98 9.84 -31.39
N LYS A 537 11.39 9.00 -30.43
CA LYS A 537 11.47 7.53 -30.56
C LYS A 537 10.52 6.77 -29.62
N GLY A 538 9.50 7.47 -29.11
CA GLY A 538 8.53 6.93 -28.15
C GLY A 538 9.00 7.08 -26.71
N THR A 539 8.09 6.81 -25.78
CA THR A 539 8.29 6.98 -24.33
C THR A 539 7.88 5.72 -23.55
N ASP A 540 7.63 4.61 -24.25
CA ASP A 540 7.24 3.33 -23.68
C ASP A 540 8.43 2.54 -23.10
N GLU A 541 8.18 1.84 -21.99
CA GLU A 541 9.09 0.83 -21.44
C GLU A 541 8.99 -0.44 -22.28
N ARG A 542 10.15 -0.95 -22.71
CA ARG A 542 10.30 -2.20 -23.44
C ARG A 542 11.19 -3.15 -22.66
N SER A 543 11.18 -4.42 -23.06
CA SER A 543 12.07 -5.43 -22.49
C SER A 543 13.53 -4.94 -22.46
N GLY A 544 14.14 -4.99 -21.28
CA GLY A 544 15.50 -4.53 -21.03
C GLY A 544 15.63 -3.07 -20.55
N ASP A 545 14.64 -2.20 -20.74
CA ASP A 545 14.76 -0.79 -20.33
C ASP A 545 14.84 -0.62 -18.80
N ALA A 546 14.17 -1.49 -18.04
CA ALA A 546 14.23 -1.52 -16.57
C ALA A 546 15.58 -2.01 -16.02
N SER A 547 16.41 -2.67 -16.83
CA SER A 547 17.75 -3.13 -16.45
C SER A 547 18.72 -1.94 -16.39
N LEU A 548 19.68 -2.01 -15.47
CA LEU A 548 20.80 -1.07 -15.40
C LEU A 548 21.86 -1.33 -16.49
N PHE A 549 21.72 -2.42 -17.26
CA PHE A 549 22.70 -2.84 -18.25
C PHE A 549 22.13 -2.79 -19.68
N GLY A 550 22.97 -2.45 -20.65
CA GLY A 550 22.61 -2.46 -22.06
C GLY A 550 21.56 -1.40 -22.47
N GLY A 551 21.00 -1.57 -23.67
CA GLY A 551 20.00 -0.68 -24.26
C GLY A 551 20.51 0.73 -24.59
N SER A 552 19.65 1.53 -25.22
CA SER A 552 19.93 2.93 -25.59
C SER A 552 20.09 3.84 -24.36
N ALA A 553 20.63 5.04 -24.57
CA ALA A 553 20.74 6.05 -23.53
C ALA A 553 19.36 6.44 -22.98
N ARG A 554 19.22 6.47 -21.66
CA ARG A 554 17.97 6.74 -20.92
C ARG A 554 18.27 7.11 -19.47
N VAL A 555 17.43 7.94 -18.83
CA VAL A 555 17.71 8.44 -17.48
C VAL A 555 17.72 7.33 -16.42
N SER A 556 16.85 6.33 -16.56
CA SER A 556 16.83 5.16 -15.66
C SER A 556 18.20 4.46 -15.54
N LYS A 557 19.06 4.57 -16.55
CA LYS A 557 20.41 4.00 -16.55
C LYS A 557 21.50 5.06 -16.39
N ASP A 558 21.38 6.16 -17.12
CA ASP A 558 22.44 7.17 -17.29
C ASP A 558 22.24 8.43 -16.43
N GLY A 559 21.11 8.53 -15.73
CA GLY A 559 20.80 9.59 -14.77
C GLY A 559 21.48 9.36 -13.42
N ASP A 560 21.56 10.41 -12.62
CA ASP A 560 22.16 10.37 -11.27
C ASP A 560 21.21 9.87 -10.17
N TRP A 561 19.93 9.64 -10.52
CA TRP A 561 18.86 9.27 -9.59
C TRP A 561 18.70 10.29 -8.45
N SER A 562 18.96 11.58 -8.74
CA SER A 562 18.77 12.66 -7.78
C SER A 562 17.30 13.05 -7.63
N GLU A 563 16.95 13.51 -6.43
CA GLU A 563 15.66 14.18 -6.19
C GLU A 563 15.52 15.43 -7.06
N SER A 564 16.63 16.07 -7.43
CA SER A 564 16.66 17.25 -8.29
C SER A 564 16.03 16.97 -9.65
N TYR A 565 16.37 15.82 -10.26
CA TYR A 565 15.81 15.39 -11.54
C TYR A 565 14.33 15.03 -11.42
N ILE A 566 13.97 14.18 -10.47
CA ILE A 566 12.57 13.70 -10.38
C ILE A 566 11.60 14.85 -10.08
N CYS A 567 12.01 15.86 -9.29
CA CYS A 567 11.22 17.05 -9.05
C CYS A 567 10.95 17.84 -10.35
N ASN A 568 11.94 17.96 -11.25
CA ASN A 568 11.75 18.60 -12.56
C ASN A 568 10.80 17.78 -13.45
N LEU A 569 10.97 16.45 -13.49
CA LEU A 569 10.11 15.56 -14.25
C LEU A 569 8.65 15.67 -13.78
N ILE A 570 8.40 15.60 -12.47
CA ILE A 570 7.06 15.67 -11.89
C ILE A 570 6.43 17.05 -12.16
N ASP A 571 7.15 18.13 -11.87
CA ASP A 571 6.70 19.52 -12.12
C ASP A 571 6.24 19.70 -13.58
N TRP A 572 7.04 19.20 -14.52
CA TRP A 572 6.69 19.22 -15.93
C TRP A 572 5.39 18.46 -16.24
N HIS A 573 5.24 17.23 -15.74
CA HIS A 573 4.04 16.43 -15.99
C HIS A 573 2.79 17.11 -15.41
N LEU A 574 2.89 17.64 -14.18
CA LEU A 574 1.75 18.26 -13.51
C LEU A 574 1.29 19.55 -14.19
N LYS A 575 2.21 20.41 -14.65
CA LYS A 575 1.83 21.62 -15.40
C LYS A 575 1.27 21.30 -16.78
N GLU A 576 1.76 20.27 -17.46
CA GLU A 576 1.21 19.84 -18.75
C GLU A 576 -0.24 19.34 -18.60
N GLN A 577 -0.54 18.57 -17.55
CA GLN A 577 -1.88 18.03 -17.29
C GLN A 577 -2.97 19.13 -17.16
N GLU A 578 -2.63 20.31 -16.64
CA GLU A 578 -3.55 21.46 -16.59
C GLU A 578 -4.02 21.90 -17.99
N THR A 579 -3.23 21.61 -19.03
CA THR A 579 -3.48 22.01 -20.43
C THR A 579 -4.00 20.86 -21.30
N MET A 580 -4.40 19.75 -20.70
CA MET A 580 -4.92 18.55 -21.37
C MET A 580 -6.41 18.37 -21.04
N PRO A 581 -7.33 19.15 -21.63
CA PRO A 581 -8.75 19.12 -21.27
C PRO A 581 -9.43 17.77 -21.57
N TRP A 582 -8.86 16.99 -22.48
CA TRP A 582 -9.31 15.66 -22.90
C TRP A 582 -8.83 14.54 -21.97
N LEU A 583 -7.85 14.79 -21.11
CA LEU A 583 -7.25 13.77 -20.25
C LEU A 583 -8.24 13.37 -19.14
N THR A 584 -8.46 12.05 -18.99
CA THR A 584 -9.17 11.45 -17.85
C THR A 584 -8.41 11.70 -16.55
N GLY A 585 -7.12 11.37 -16.56
CA GLY A 585 -6.14 11.68 -15.55
C GLY A 585 -4.97 10.71 -15.63
N THR A 586 -4.17 10.68 -14.57
CA THR A 586 -3.02 9.79 -14.48
C THR A 586 -2.84 9.22 -13.09
N ALA A 587 -2.02 8.18 -12.94
CA ALA A 587 -1.51 7.74 -11.65
C ALA A 587 0.02 7.58 -11.65
N TYR A 588 0.71 8.35 -10.81
CA TYR A 588 2.15 8.25 -10.60
C TYR A 588 2.51 6.92 -9.96
N TRP A 589 3.63 6.31 -10.36
CA TRP A 589 4.11 5.05 -9.78
C TRP A 589 5.40 5.25 -9.00
N PRO A 590 5.42 4.95 -7.69
CA PRO A 590 4.31 4.81 -6.73
C PRO A 590 4.28 5.96 -5.71
N PHE A 591 3.40 5.91 -4.71
CA PHE A 591 3.41 6.87 -3.61
C PHE A 591 4.64 6.72 -2.70
N LYS A 592 4.95 5.48 -2.31
CA LYS A 592 5.96 5.14 -1.33
C LYS A 592 6.96 4.15 -1.93
N ASP A 593 8.23 4.32 -1.62
CA ASP A 593 9.27 3.33 -1.94
C ASP A 593 8.86 1.97 -1.39
N PHE A 594 9.15 0.92 -2.15
CA PHE A 594 8.77 -0.43 -1.79
C PHE A 594 9.80 -1.45 -2.27
N SER A 595 9.85 -2.59 -1.60
CA SER A 595 10.79 -3.67 -1.90
C SER A 595 10.43 -4.42 -3.20
N THR A 596 11.45 -4.82 -3.95
CA THR A 596 11.35 -5.63 -5.18
C THR A 596 12.55 -6.57 -5.31
N PRO A 597 12.34 -7.87 -5.62
CA PRO A 597 13.42 -8.85 -5.68
C PRO A 597 14.29 -8.73 -6.94
N VAL A 598 13.88 -7.94 -7.95
CA VAL A 598 14.56 -7.87 -9.26
C VAL A 598 15.51 -6.69 -9.41
N ARG A 599 15.78 -5.95 -8.32
CA ARG A 599 16.65 -4.76 -8.33
C ARG A 599 17.74 -4.80 -7.24
N PRO A 600 18.59 -5.85 -7.19
CA PRO A 600 19.64 -5.97 -6.17
C PRO A 600 20.63 -4.78 -6.20
N ASP A 601 20.84 -4.19 -7.38
CA ASP A 601 21.87 -3.16 -7.62
C ASP A 601 21.35 -1.71 -7.53
N ASN A 602 20.09 -1.50 -7.11
CA ASN A 602 19.55 -0.15 -6.91
C ASN A 602 20.27 0.58 -5.77
N PRO A 603 20.37 1.94 -5.78
CA PRO A 603 21.09 2.71 -4.75
C PRO A 603 20.77 2.32 -3.30
N VAL A 604 19.50 1.96 -3.03
CA VAL A 604 19.14 1.09 -1.91
C VAL A 604 18.81 -0.29 -2.50
N PRO A 605 19.60 -1.34 -2.19
CA PRO A 605 19.41 -2.67 -2.73
C PRO A 605 17.99 -3.19 -2.55
N TYR A 606 17.46 -3.83 -3.59
CA TYR A 606 16.12 -4.43 -3.62
C TYR A 606 14.96 -3.47 -3.35
N VAL A 607 15.14 -2.15 -3.52
CA VAL A 607 14.04 -1.18 -3.35
C VAL A 607 13.78 -0.44 -4.66
N ASN A 608 12.53 -0.41 -5.09
CA ASN A 608 12.07 0.51 -6.12
C ASN A 608 11.93 1.91 -5.48
N GLN A 609 12.74 2.86 -5.93
CA GLN A 609 12.94 4.16 -5.27
C GLN A 609 12.19 5.30 -5.98
N LYS A 610 11.18 4.94 -6.79
CA LYS A 610 10.31 5.90 -7.46
C LYS A 610 9.33 6.60 -6.52
N GLY A 611 9.19 6.15 -5.28
CA GLY A 611 8.26 6.76 -4.33
C GLY A 611 8.57 8.22 -4.08
N VAL A 612 7.53 9.01 -3.81
CA VAL A 612 7.65 10.40 -3.32
C VAL A 612 7.76 10.45 -1.79
N VAL A 613 7.72 9.28 -1.16
CA VAL A 613 7.91 9.02 0.27
C VAL A 613 8.85 7.82 0.39
N GLN A 614 9.81 7.86 1.30
CA GLN A 614 10.64 6.71 1.67
C GLN A 614 9.78 5.58 2.24
N ARG A 615 10.35 4.37 2.30
CA ARG A 615 9.64 3.14 2.69
C ARG A 615 9.05 3.18 4.11
N ASP A 616 9.51 4.09 4.95
CA ASP A 616 9.18 4.31 6.37
C ASP A 616 8.29 5.55 6.65
N PHE A 617 7.75 6.19 5.61
CA PHE A 617 6.94 7.42 5.65
C PHE A 617 7.68 8.75 5.65
N GLU A 618 9.01 8.79 5.58
CA GLU A 618 9.69 10.07 5.40
C GLU A 618 9.41 10.67 4.00
N LYS A 619 8.96 11.93 3.97
CA LYS A 619 8.59 12.60 2.72
C LYS A 619 9.85 13.01 1.96
N LYS A 620 9.93 12.65 0.67
CA LYS A 620 10.94 13.18 -0.24
C LYS A 620 10.54 14.58 -0.71
N GLU A 621 11.46 15.31 -1.32
CA GLU A 621 11.21 16.63 -1.90
C GLU A 621 10.10 16.59 -2.96
N SER A 622 9.99 15.47 -3.67
CA SER A 622 8.97 15.22 -4.70
C SER A 622 7.53 15.16 -4.16
N TYR A 623 7.32 14.83 -2.88
CA TYR A 623 5.99 14.90 -2.23
C TYR A 623 5.43 16.33 -2.31
N TYR A 624 6.27 17.31 -2.04
CA TYR A 624 5.88 18.71 -1.98
C TYR A 624 5.64 19.30 -3.38
N VAL A 625 6.23 18.72 -4.43
CA VAL A 625 5.88 19.06 -5.82
C VAL A 625 4.42 18.73 -6.08
N PHE A 626 3.99 17.49 -5.83
CA PHE A 626 2.58 17.11 -5.96
C PHE A 626 1.67 17.96 -5.07
N GLN A 627 2.03 18.13 -3.79
CA GLN A 627 1.23 18.90 -2.85
C GLN A 627 1.02 20.36 -3.31
N SER A 628 2.03 20.99 -3.91
CA SER A 628 1.95 22.37 -4.43
C SER A 628 1.03 22.54 -5.64
N TYR A 629 0.73 21.46 -6.37
CA TYR A 629 -0.21 21.47 -7.49
C TYR A 629 -1.61 21.00 -7.10
N TRP A 630 -1.72 20.02 -6.18
CA TRP A 630 -2.96 19.28 -5.97
C TRP A 630 -3.68 19.63 -4.67
N ALA A 631 -2.97 20.00 -3.61
CA ALA A 631 -3.59 20.29 -2.33
C ALA A 631 -4.25 21.67 -2.32
N THR A 632 -5.35 21.79 -1.56
CA THR A 632 -6.07 23.07 -1.38
C THR A 632 -5.54 23.86 -0.19
N LYS A 633 -5.13 23.16 0.89
CA LYS A 633 -4.56 23.74 2.11
C LYS A 633 -3.29 24.54 1.77
N PRO A 634 -3.17 25.82 2.17
CA PRO A 634 -1.97 26.62 1.91
C PRO A 634 -0.70 25.92 2.41
N MET A 635 0.33 25.85 1.57
CA MET A 635 1.66 25.33 1.91
C MET A 635 2.76 26.06 1.12
N VAL A 636 3.98 26.05 1.67
CA VAL A 636 5.19 26.55 1.02
C VAL A 636 6.35 25.65 1.46
N HIS A 637 7.20 25.25 0.52
CA HIS A 637 8.32 24.34 0.76
C HIS A 637 9.52 24.74 -0.08
N ILE A 638 10.64 25.04 0.57
CA ILE A 638 11.92 25.30 -0.09
C ILE A 638 12.50 23.95 -0.51
N TYR A 639 12.83 23.79 -1.79
CA TYR A 639 13.54 22.59 -2.23
C TYR A 639 14.94 22.52 -1.61
N GLY A 640 15.27 21.41 -0.94
CA GLY A 640 16.62 21.13 -0.45
C GLY A 640 16.75 20.92 1.07
N HIS A 641 15.66 20.57 1.77
CA HIS A 641 15.69 20.21 3.20
C HIS A 641 16.65 19.06 3.48
N SER A 642 16.75 18.09 2.58
CA SER A 642 17.72 16.98 2.67
C SER A 642 19.04 17.23 1.94
N TRP A 643 19.30 18.48 1.49
CA TRP A 643 20.49 18.90 0.75
C TRP A 643 21.43 19.78 1.60
N PRO A 644 22.24 19.17 2.49
CA PRO A 644 23.00 19.93 3.48
C PRO A 644 24.17 20.72 2.90
N VAL A 645 24.69 20.34 1.72
CA VAL A 645 25.84 20.99 1.08
C VAL A 645 25.58 21.19 -0.41
N ARG A 646 25.42 22.45 -0.82
CA ARG A 646 25.40 22.90 -2.22
C ARG A 646 26.80 23.27 -2.69
N TRP A 647 27.01 23.35 -4.00
CA TRP A 647 28.35 23.61 -4.54
C TRP A 647 28.33 24.37 -5.87
N GLY A 648 29.49 24.94 -6.19
CA GLY A 648 29.73 25.65 -7.44
C GLY A 648 30.93 26.57 -7.35
N ASP A 649 31.13 27.35 -8.40
CA ASP A 649 32.20 28.33 -8.41
C ASP A 649 31.88 29.52 -7.49
N GLU A 650 32.94 30.22 -7.07
CA GLU A 650 32.78 31.48 -6.36
C GLU A 650 32.10 32.51 -7.26
N ASN A 651 31.07 33.20 -6.75
CA ASN A 651 30.22 34.13 -7.50
C ASN A 651 29.32 33.50 -8.58
N GLU A 652 29.22 32.17 -8.65
CA GLU A 652 28.23 31.52 -9.51
C GLU A 652 26.80 31.76 -8.99
N GLU A 653 25.89 32.15 -9.86
CA GLU A 653 24.47 32.21 -9.51
C GLU A 653 23.89 30.80 -9.40
N LYS A 654 23.24 30.52 -8.27
CA LYS A 654 22.56 29.26 -8.02
C LYS A 654 21.06 29.45 -7.99
N MET A 655 20.36 28.54 -8.66
CA MET A 655 18.90 28.51 -8.65
C MET A 655 18.38 27.94 -7.33
N MET A 656 17.37 28.60 -6.76
CA MET A 656 16.57 28.14 -5.63
C MET A 656 15.14 27.96 -6.12
N LYS A 657 14.52 26.81 -5.82
CA LYS A 657 13.13 26.49 -6.17
C LYS A 657 12.28 26.46 -4.90
N VAL A 658 11.06 26.97 -5.00
CA VAL A 658 10.05 26.86 -3.95
C VAL A 658 8.80 26.21 -4.55
N TYR A 659 8.35 25.11 -3.94
CA TYR A 659 7.08 24.48 -4.29
C TYR A 659 5.99 24.99 -3.36
N SER A 660 4.98 25.66 -3.92
CA SER A 660 3.89 26.27 -3.14
C SER A 660 2.59 26.34 -3.95
N ASN A 661 1.46 26.28 -3.25
CA ASN A 661 0.13 26.56 -3.80
C ASN A 661 -0.39 27.96 -3.40
N CYS A 662 0.49 28.83 -2.88
CA CYS A 662 0.19 30.23 -2.56
C CYS A 662 0.17 31.11 -3.82
N ASP A 663 -0.53 32.24 -3.76
CA ASP A 663 -0.68 33.17 -4.88
C ASP A 663 0.59 34.00 -5.11
N GLU A 664 1.24 34.39 -4.00
CA GLU A 664 2.50 35.15 -3.96
C GLU A 664 3.45 34.53 -2.94
N VAL A 665 4.73 34.48 -3.29
CA VAL A 665 5.81 33.98 -2.43
C VAL A 665 6.98 34.96 -2.48
N GLU A 666 7.57 35.24 -1.32
CA GLU A 666 8.80 36.02 -1.18
C GLU A 666 9.89 35.16 -0.54
N LEU A 667 11.11 35.25 -1.07
CA LEU A 667 12.27 34.50 -0.61
C LEU A 667 13.34 35.46 -0.09
N TRP A 668 13.97 35.10 1.03
CA TRP A 668 15.11 35.80 1.60
C TRP A 668 16.31 34.86 1.63
N LEU A 669 17.48 35.39 1.26
CA LEU A 669 18.77 34.74 1.40
C LEU A 669 19.61 35.55 2.38
N ASN A 670 20.04 34.93 3.48
CA ASN A 670 20.87 35.55 4.52
C ASN A 670 20.28 36.88 5.02
N GLY A 671 18.96 36.92 5.23
CA GLY A 671 18.23 38.11 5.70
C GLY A 671 17.92 39.15 4.61
N LYS A 672 18.43 39.00 3.39
CA LYS A 672 18.14 39.91 2.26
C LYS A 672 17.03 39.35 1.38
N SER A 673 15.96 40.14 1.16
CA SER A 673 14.88 39.76 0.25
C SER A 673 15.42 39.66 -1.19
N LEU A 674 15.02 38.58 -1.88
CA LEU A 674 15.22 38.37 -3.31
C LEU A 674 13.96 38.77 -4.12
N GLY A 675 12.98 39.38 -3.47
CA GLY A 675 11.75 39.87 -4.06
C GLY A 675 10.64 38.84 -4.14
N LYS A 676 9.42 39.36 -4.34
CA LYS A 676 8.18 38.60 -4.47
C LYS A 676 8.02 38.04 -5.88
N LYS A 677 7.48 36.83 -5.98
CA LYS A 677 7.01 36.22 -7.23
C LYS A 677 5.59 35.71 -7.09
N LYS A 678 4.83 35.82 -8.19
CA LYS A 678 3.49 35.25 -8.29
C LYS A 678 3.57 33.85 -8.87
N ARG A 679 2.73 32.96 -8.37
CA ARG A 679 2.65 31.58 -8.87
C ARG A 679 1.97 31.56 -10.25
N SER A 680 2.60 30.89 -11.20
CA SER A 680 2.05 30.58 -12.53
C SER A 680 2.50 29.18 -12.92
N SER A 681 1.60 28.19 -12.85
CA SER A 681 1.93 26.77 -13.13
C SER A 681 2.68 26.56 -14.44
N GLN A 682 2.38 27.37 -15.46
CA GLN A 682 2.97 27.25 -16.80
C GLN A 682 4.37 27.89 -16.92
N ASP A 683 4.79 28.71 -15.94
CA ASP A 683 6.15 29.27 -15.87
C ASP A 683 7.11 28.25 -15.24
N PHE A 684 7.42 27.18 -15.97
CA PHE A 684 8.32 26.12 -15.50
C PHE A 684 9.78 26.60 -15.34
N PRO A 685 10.53 26.13 -14.33
CA PRO A 685 10.12 25.26 -13.23
C PRO A 685 9.57 26.02 -12.01
N ALA A 686 9.05 25.25 -11.06
CA ALA A 686 8.49 25.65 -9.77
C ALA A 686 7.33 26.65 -9.90
N ALA A 687 6.54 26.55 -10.98
CA ALA A 687 5.42 27.47 -11.25
C ALA A 687 5.82 28.97 -11.13
N GLY A 688 7.00 29.35 -11.61
CA GLY A 688 7.55 30.70 -11.55
C GLY A 688 8.27 31.05 -10.24
N LEU A 689 8.11 30.23 -9.20
CA LEU A 689 8.65 30.44 -7.85
C LEU A 689 10.09 29.94 -7.74
N ARG A 690 10.96 30.53 -8.55
CA ARG A 690 12.40 30.27 -8.59
C ARG A 690 13.19 31.56 -8.55
N TRP A 691 14.34 31.57 -7.88
CA TRP A 691 15.24 32.73 -7.82
C TRP A 691 16.66 32.28 -8.14
N SER A 692 17.45 33.19 -8.70
CA SER A 692 18.90 32.99 -8.87
C SER A 692 19.63 34.02 -8.03
N SER A 693 20.63 33.59 -7.27
CA SER A 693 21.50 34.48 -6.50
C SER A 693 22.81 33.80 -6.19
N VAL A 694 23.79 34.57 -5.72
CA VAL A 694 25.10 34.06 -5.30
C VAL A 694 25.04 33.66 -3.84
N PHE A 695 25.50 32.45 -3.53
CA PHE A 695 25.69 32.00 -2.15
C PHE A 695 27.05 32.42 -1.60
N VAL A 696 27.12 32.72 -0.31
CA VAL A 696 28.40 32.93 0.35
C VAL A 696 29.04 31.58 0.65
N LYS A 697 30.37 31.47 0.51
CA LYS A 697 31.09 30.28 0.96
C LYS A 697 30.77 30.00 2.43
N GLY A 698 30.47 28.75 2.76
CA GLY A 698 30.05 28.36 4.11
C GLY A 698 28.53 28.41 4.29
N LYS A 699 28.07 28.78 5.48
CA LYS A 699 26.65 28.67 5.85
C LYS A 699 25.80 29.72 5.13
N ASN A 700 24.67 29.27 4.56
CA ASN A 700 23.61 30.11 4.02
C ASN A 700 22.27 29.72 4.67
N THR A 701 21.36 30.69 4.77
CA THR A 701 20.00 30.49 5.28
C THR A 701 18.99 31.08 4.30
N LEU A 702 17.97 30.28 3.98
CA LEU A 702 16.81 30.67 3.20
C LEU A 702 15.60 30.75 4.10
N LEU A 703 14.83 31.83 3.98
CA LEU A 703 13.51 31.97 4.58
C LEU A 703 12.53 32.25 3.46
N VAL A 704 11.38 31.59 3.47
CA VAL A 704 10.32 31.84 2.50
C VAL A 704 9.01 32.14 3.20
N VAL A 705 8.23 33.06 2.62
CA VAL A 705 6.88 33.41 3.09
C VAL A 705 5.92 33.31 1.91
N GLY A 706 4.95 32.40 2.01
CA GLY A 706 3.85 32.24 1.06
C GLY A 706 2.56 32.86 1.57
N ARG A 707 1.79 33.48 0.65
CA ARG A 707 0.49 34.10 0.96
C ARG A 707 -0.60 33.57 0.02
N LYS A 708 -1.71 33.11 0.61
CA LYS A 708 -2.91 32.67 -0.12
C LYS A 708 -4.13 33.31 0.53
N GLY A 709 -4.72 34.32 -0.11
CA GLY A 709 -5.72 35.17 0.53
C GLY A 709 -5.20 35.78 1.85
N LYS A 710 -5.81 35.42 2.99
CA LYS A 710 -5.39 35.87 4.33
C LYS A 710 -4.36 34.96 5.00
N ASP A 711 -4.20 33.74 4.51
CA ASP A 711 -3.31 32.75 5.11
C ASP A 711 -1.86 33.05 4.78
N ILE A 712 -0.99 32.90 5.79
CA ILE A 712 0.46 33.08 5.65
C ILE A 712 1.14 31.81 6.15
N VAL A 713 1.93 31.20 5.28
CA VAL A 713 2.75 30.02 5.57
C VAL A 713 4.22 30.38 5.39
N ARG A 714 5.10 29.69 6.12
CA ARG A 714 6.54 29.95 6.12
C ARG A 714 7.30 28.64 6.13
N ASP A 715 8.49 28.68 5.56
CA ASP A 715 9.47 27.61 5.62
C ASP A 715 10.88 28.21 5.68
N GLU A 716 11.83 27.49 6.28
CA GLU A 716 13.21 27.93 6.49
C GLU A 716 14.17 26.76 6.32
N LEU A 717 15.31 27.01 5.68
CA LEU A 717 16.36 26.03 5.42
C LEU A 717 17.73 26.64 5.64
N SER A 718 18.66 25.89 6.24
CA SER A 718 20.08 26.25 6.28
C SER A 718 20.93 25.15 5.64
N PHE A 719 21.94 25.55 4.86
CA PHE A 719 22.86 24.64 4.17
C PHE A 719 24.26 25.26 4.06
N MET A 720 25.25 24.43 3.73
CA MET A 720 26.62 24.85 3.45
C MET A 720 26.85 25.02 1.94
N TYR A 721 27.64 26.00 1.52
CA TYR A 721 28.09 26.16 0.14
C TYR A 721 29.59 25.91 0.04
N GLN A 722 29.97 24.86 -0.69
CA GLN A 722 31.35 24.48 -0.97
C GLN A 722 31.79 25.04 -2.32
N THR A 723 32.89 25.80 -2.32
CA THR A 723 33.52 26.32 -3.56
C THR A 723 34.84 25.62 -3.87
N GLU A 724 35.35 24.83 -2.92
CA GLU A 724 36.51 23.99 -3.10
C GLU A 724 36.24 22.91 -4.15
N GLN A 725 37.10 22.86 -5.17
CA GLN A 725 37.12 21.79 -6.15
C GLN A 725 37.67 20.51 -5.50
N TRP A 726 37.08 19.37 -5.82
CA TRP A 726 37.51 18.07 -5.33
C TRP A 726 38.10 17.21 -6.44
N GLN A 727 38.97 16.29 -6.04
CA GLN A 727 39.49 15.24 -6.91
C GLN A 727 38.67 13.94 -6.72
N GLN A 728 39.18 12.85 -7.29
CA GLN A 728 38.58 11.53 -7.12
C GLN A 728 38.53 11.14 -5.62
N PRO A 729 37.49 10.38 -5.21
CA PRO A 729 37.40 9.80 -3.87
C PRO A 729 38.71 9.11 -3.44
N ALA A 730 39.17 9.40 -2.22
CA ALA A 730 40.43 8.86 -1.70
C ALA A 730 40.34 8.34 -0.26
N LYS A 731 39.35 8.76 0.53
CA LYS A 731 39.17 8.28 1.91
C LYS A 731 37.76 8.48 2.43
N LEU A 732 37.44 7.75 3.50
CA LEU A 732 36.22 7.88 4.28
C LEU A 732 36.50 8.59 5.60
N SER A 733 35.61 9.48 6.01
CA SER A 733 35.58 10.08 7.35
C SER A 733 34.27 9.71 8.04
N MET A 734 34.30 9.51 9.35
CA MET A 734 33.11 9.13 10.13
C MET A 734 32.94 10.04 11.33
N LYS A 735 31.68 10.41 11.62
CA LYS A 735 31.31 11.16 12.84
C LYS A 735 29.92 10.76 13.32
N ILE A 736 29.66 11.00 14.59
CA ILE A 736 28.31 10.94 15.15
C ILE A 736 27.61 12.27 14.85
N VAL A 737 26.48 12.25 14.16
CA VAL A 737 25.69 13.46 13.82
C VAL A 737 24.49 13.65 14.72
N GLU A 738 23.98 12.58 15.33
CA GLU A 738 22.91 12.62 16.31
C GLU A 738 23.16 11.56 17.39
N ARG A 739 22.85 11.88 18.65
CA ARG A 739 22.98 10.95 19.76
C ARG A 739 21.96 11.23 20.86
N ASN A 740 21.30 10.18 21.33
CA ASN A 740 20.55 10.18 22.59
C ASN A 740 20.96 8.96 23.44
N GLU A 741 20.25 8.70 24.55
CA GLU A 741 20.59 7.60 25.48
C GLU A 741 20.61 6.21 24.82
N ASN A 742 19.77 5.98 23.80
CA ASN A 742 19.55 4.66 23.22
C ASN A 742 19.97 4.55 21.74
N LEU A 743 20.35 5.65 21.10
CA LEU A 743 20.56 5.74 19.67
C LEU A 743 21.75 6.66 19.35
N ALA A 744 22.57 6.26 18.38
CA ALA A 744 23.52 7.15 17.71
C ALA A 744 23.40 7.03 16.19
N THR A 745 23.34 8.15 15.50
CA THR A 745 23.37 8.21 14.03
C THR A 745 24.78 8.56 13.59
N VAL A 746 25.36 7.70 12.75
CA VAL A 746 26.71 7.84 12.22
C VAL A 746 26.63 8.30 10.77
N GLU A 747 27.39 9.34 10.42
CA GLU A 747 27.57 9.81 9.05
C GLU A 747 28.96 9.42 8.55
N VAL A 748 29.02 8.85 7.35
CA VAL A 748 30.22 8.66 6.55
C VAL A 748 30.27 9.77 5.51
N THR A 749 31.42 10.41 5.36
CA THR A 749 31.71 11.37 4.29
C THR A 749 32.83 10.84 3.40
N VAL A 750 32.62 10.84 2.09
CA VAL A 750 33.59 10.51 1.05
C VAL A 750 34.41 11.78 0.74
N LEU A 751 35.71 11.71 0.99
CA LEU A 751 36.64 12.81 0.81
C LEU A 751 37.69 12.48 -0.25
N ASP A 752 38.19 13.52 -0.92
CA ASP A 752 39.37 13.43 -1.76
C ASP A 752 40.67 13.42 -0.91
N LYS A 753 41.82 13.36 -1.59
CA LYS A 753 43.14 13.35 -0.93
C LYS A 753 43.42 14.62 -0.12
N ASN A 754 42.78 15.74 -0.47
CA ASN A 754 42.94 17.04 0.16
C ASN A 754 41.95 17.29 1.31
N ASN A 755 41.13 16.29 1.70
CA ASN A 755 40.04 16.41 2.68
C ASN A 755 38.83 17.23 2.20
N ILE A 756 38.64 17.39 0.89
CA ILE A 756 37.44 18.04 0.34
C ILE A 756 36.37 16.99 0.09
N GLN A 757 35.11 17.28 0.43
CA GLN A 757 34.00 16.36 0.19
C GLN A 757 33.74 16.23 -1.31
N CYS A 758 33.66 14.98 -1.78
CA CYS A 758 33.30 14.67 -3.16
C CYS A 758 31.78 14.71 -3.31
N LEU A 759 31.21 15.88 -3.64
CA LEU A 759 29.77 16.13 -3.60
C LEU A 759 28.97 15.47 -4.73
N ASP A 760 29.63 14.86 -5.70
CA ASP A 760 29.03 14.02 -6.75
C ASP A 760 29.34 12.52 -6.57
N ALA A 761 30.01 12.13 -5.47
CA ALA A 761 30.33 10.75 -5.21
C ALA A 761 29.07 9.91 -4.88
N SER A 762 28.96 8.79 -5.58
CA SER A 762 27.92 7.76 -5.42
C SER A 762 28.51 6.40 -5.02
N ASN A 763 29.71 6.39 -4.44
CA ASN A 763 30.39 5.19 -3.93
C ASN A 763 29.45 4.33 -3.08
N TRP A 764 29.52 3.01 -3.26
CA TRP A 764 28.88 2.07 -2.35
C TRP A 764 29.56 2.11 -0.99
N ILE A 765 28.77 2.31 0.06
CA ILE A 765 29.19 2.28 1.47
C ILE A 765 28.54 1.07 2.14
N ARG A 766 29.37 0.23 2.74
CA ARG A 766 28.95 -0.91 3.57
C ARG A 766 29.25 -0.63 5.03
N PHE A 767 28.21 -0.62 5.84
CA PHE A 767 28.29 -0.51 7.30
C PHE A 767 28.43 -1.90 7.94
N SER A 768 29.18 -1.94 9.03
CA SER A 768 29.36 -3.11 9.89
C SER A 768 29.42 -2.68 11.34
N LEU A 769 29.12 -3.59 12.26
CA LEU A 769 29.12 -3.33 13.69
C LEU A 769 29.80 -4.46 14.45
N ALA A 770 30.65 -4.11 15.40
CA ALA A 770 31.16 -5.02 16.42
C ALA A 770 30.82 -4.47 17.82
N GLY A 771 30.47 -5.34 18.76
CA GLY A 771 30.09 -4.97 20.12
C GLY A 771 28.64 -5.32 20.47
N ASP A 772 28.11 -4.69 21.51
CA ASP A 772 26.85 -5.08 22.14
C ASP A 772 25.60 -4.42 21.50
N GLY A 773 25.79 -3.37 20.71
CA GLY A 773 24.72 -2.63 20.03
C GLY A 773 24.13 -3.37 18.82
N THR A 774 23.26 -2.70 18.07
CA THR A 774 22.66 -3.26 16.85
C THR A 774 22.48 -2.17 15.80
N LEU A 775 22.85 -2.44 14.55
CA LEU A 775 22.54 -1.53 13.44
C LEU A 775 21.03 -1.49 13.24
N ILE A 776 20.49 -0.31 12.99
CA ILE A 776 19.13 -0.16 12.46
C ILE A 776 19.27 -0.20 10.93
N ASP A 777 19.30 -1.42 10.40
CA ASP A 777 19.42 -1.72 8.98
C ASP A 777 18.17 -2.46 8.44
N ASN A 778 18.22 -2.82 7.16
CA ASN A 778 17.15 -3.54 6.45
C ASN A 778 15.79 -2.83 6.53
N LEU A 779 15.79 -1.50 6.61
CA LEU A 779 14.58 -0.69 6.50
C LEU A 779 14.15 -0.55 5.04
N GLY A 780 15.10 -0.61 4.10
CA GLY A 780 14.88 -0.24 2.71
C GLY A 780 14.78 1.27 2.50
N THR A 781 15.48 2.05 3.32
CA THR A 781 15.62 3.53 3.24
C THR A 781 17.09 3.89 3.02
N SER A 782 17.39 5.12 2.58
CA SER A 782 18.78 5.54 2.31
C SER A 782 19.64 5.70 3.57
N ASP A 783 19.02 5.81 4.73
CA ASP A 783 19.64 5.95 6.06
C ASP A 783 19.47 4.72 6.97
N GLY A 784 18.79 3.69 6.46
CA GLY A 784 18.49 2.43 7.16
C GLY A 784 18.91 1.20 6.37
N ALA A 785 19.97 1.32 5.56
CA ALA A 785 20.52 0.24 4.73
C ALA A 785 22.00 0.03 5.04
N ARG A 786 22.38 -1.22 5.35
CA ARG A 786 23.78 -1.58 5.64
C ARG A 786 24.69 -1.58 4.42
N LEU A 787 24.12 -1.68 3.22
CA LEU A 787 24.79 -1.41 1.94
C LEU A 787 23.97 -0.37 1.21
N VAL A 788 24.58 0.77 0.87
CA VAL A 788 23.89 1.89 0.23
C VAL A 788 24.85 2.69 -0.63
N GLN A 789 24.39 3.26 -1.74
CA GLN A 789 25.20 4.25 -2.44
C GLN A 789 25.24 5.57 -1.65
N ALA A 790 26.35 6.28 -1.73
CA ALA A 790 26.43 7.63 -1.21
C ALA A 790 25.47 8.58 -1.95
N TYR A 791 24.97 9.59 -1.24
CA TYR A 791 24.13 10.66 -1.75
C TYR A 791 24.82 11.99 -1.51
N ASN A 792 25.48 12.53 -2.54
CA ASN A 792 26.40 13.66 -2.46
C ASN A 792 27.63 13.40 -1.57
N GLY A 793 28.23 12.21 -1.72
CA GLY A 793 29.41 11.81 -0.95
C GLY A 793 29.14 11.62 0.54
N ARG A 794 27.89 11.43 0.96
CA ARG A 794 27.52 11.06 2.34
C ARG A 794 26.66 9.80 2.38
N ALA A 795 26.72 9.09 3.49
CA ALA A 795 25.79 8.01 3.85
C ALA A 795 25.62 7.99 5.37
N THR A 796 24.43 7.68 5.87
CA THR A 796 24.15 7.58 7.31
C THR A 796 23.60 6.22 7.69
N ILE A 797 23.83 5.83 8.93
CA ILE A 797 23.15 4.69 9.55
C ILE A 797 22.97 4.93 11.06
N SER A 798 21.88 4.43 11.61
CA SER A 798 21.62 4.48 13.05
C SER A 798 22.05 3.21 13.76
N VAL A 799 22.52 3.36 15.00
CA VAL A 799 22.92 2.26 15.89
C VAL A 799 22.13 2.35 17.18
N LYS A 800 21.40 1.28 17.51
CA LYS A 800 20.83 1.12 18.85
C LYS A 800 21.95 0.82 19.83
N LEU A 801 22.14 1.72 20.79
CA LEU A 801 23.24 1.67 21.74
C LEU A 801 22.99 0.62 22.83
N LYS A 802 24.03 -0.16 23.11
CA LYS A 802 24.14 -1.03 24.27
C LYS A 802 25.62 -1.18 24.57
N ASN A 803 26.04 -0.81 25.78
CA ASN A 803 27.44 -0.78 26.20
C ASN A 803 28.37 -0.20 25.10
N LYS A 804 29.49 -0.87 24.81
CA LYS A 804 30.47 -0.44 23.81
C LYS A 804 30.18 -1.08 22.46
N SER A 805 30.27 -0.27 21.40
CA SER A 805 30.17 -0.71 20.02
C SER A 805 31.21 0.01 19.14
N ALA A 806 31.58 -0.57 18.01
CA ALA A 806 32.42 0.05 16.99
C ALA A 806 31.77 -0.14 15.63
N VAL A 807 31.54 0.97 14.92
CA VAL A 807 30.97 0.99 13.58
C VAL A 807 32.12 1.04 12.57
N GLY A 808 32.07 0.17 11.57
CA GLY A 808 32.98 0.20 10.42
C GLY A 808 32.25 0.60 9.15
N ALA A 809 32.89 1.41 8.31
CA ALA A 809 32.42 1.78 6.98
C ALA A 809 33.46 1.39 5.92
N PHE A 810 33.04 0.57 4.95
CA PHE A 810 33.86 0.08 3.85
C PHE A 810 33.33 0.63 2.51
N SER A 811 34.24 0.96 1.60
CA SER A 811 33.94 1.25 0.21
C SER A 811 35.08 0.71 -0.66
N GLU A 812 34.76 0.11 -1.81
CA GLU A 812 35.76 -0.49 -2.68
C GLU A 812 36.81 0.54 -3.12
N GLY A 813 38.10 0.18 -3.01
CA GLY A 813 39.22 1.06 -3.35
C GLY A 813 39.58 2.11 -2.29
N LEU A 814 38.81 2.25 -1.21
CA LEU A 814 39.07 3.19 -0.11
C LEU A 814 39.43 2.43 1.18
N ALA A 815 40.28 3.02 2.03
CA ALA A 815 40.57 2.47 3.34
C ALA A 815 39.31 2.48 4.23
N THR A 816 39.06 1.37 4.94
CA THR A 816 37.95 1.24 5.90
C THR A 816 38.09 2.28 7.01
N ALA A 817 37.01 3.01 7.29
CA ALA A 817 36.91 3.89 8.45
C ALA A 817 36.27 3.15 9.63
N LEU A 818 36.72 3.46 10.85
CA LEU A 818 36.22 2.87 12.09
C LEU A 818 35.87 3.99 13.08
N LEU A 819 34.76 3.84 13.80
CA LEU A 819 34.30 4.77 14.82
C LEU A 819 33.83 4.00 16.06
N SER A 820 34.49 4.20 17.20
CA SER A 820 34.04 3.64 18.48
C SER A 820 32.93 4.50 19.10
N ILE A 821 31.91 3.84 19.62
CA ILE A 821 30.80 4.42 20.35
C ILE A 821 30.81 3.80 21.75
N GLU A 822 31.21 4.60 22.73
CA GLU A 822 31.15 4.26 24.16
C GLU A 822 29.84 4.67 24.78
#